data_AF-A0A925S2U1-F1
#
_entry.id   AF-A0A925S2U1-F1
#
_cell.length_a   1.000
_cell.length_b   1.000
_cell.length_c   1.000
_cell.angle_alpha   90.00
_cell.angle_beta   90.00
_cell.angle_gamma   90.00
#
_symmetry.space_group_name_H-M   'P 1'
#
loop_
_entity.id
_entity.type
_entity.pdbx_description
1 polymer ?
#
loop_
_entity_poly.entity_id
_entity_poly.type
_entity_poly.pdbx_seq_one_letter_code
_entity_poly.pdbx_strand_id
1 'polypeptide(L)'
;MTLPTLWKYLVAFAVLGALLPAQAQYSAGVGTASITPCIGSSCGTDTIDTGTDLVVTSGGNGAQVNAIHSPLLARALTVKLKGDSEPYQVFLTLDVLMLDAALTKGIKDGITKLNSKIEARHILINASHTHNAPSVVSLKRGPLNEPVPSEKYLKGVTVRAIAAAQASLANLQDATLEYRTGTSRIAAYRRDDGKAGQTVPSPQRLDTLTVRRPDGSVLAIMASTACHTVTMYDAAGVVSADFVGAMRDALEGLIVPTQPAQGKPTVLFLQGFAGDLNPVTRQLGVHADEAALQTGTTLADEIFRLHQAPGSVLSGPIASEITLASLPLSPSTTTWAHDGRTALEIGAQVVRIGSDPSLKSSWTLAAVAGEVVSEQRQAVRSRWPTARNLTLAGYSNDIPGYVPTRRMIESDRAACGWSPSSYEGCFSFCLRYLPVGNWQDEQFQANRGRLVDRFGDNARDPDVWVVGTLSAVNGVSPYHPSVQVQENLGSLSITPVGGVYGLHYNGVVSTHSHDFTGRLFGVRVVQAPSLPPDPLPAPAKPTAELVISVGRDSANLYRFNIQDGRLRADAIVNGVPTYTQLGSFDPAANRYLRIRHDAIRNLMLWESSPNAVLWATLTSRPRDLSFVLSAVRAEIIAGTYSPIASPRVAVVDDAILDTGYAAAQSSAFIETFDASVDESPRWNETVLSAGPTNAPLTDRVIVVAKGNGRLRISPRVNVAGLHYNGFSTRDAYNFVGRQAIFEVVVPPGPTGTEMLGSVVANGNNAYRFNVQAGVLRADIVLAGSASYFPLAPFNASSHRFLRIRHDAPSDWIHWEVSANGVTWSSLKSTPRTVDLAAVQFELVAGTWAPVAQPGAPTFGVFEYR
;
A
#
# COMPACT_ATOMS: atom_id res chain seq x y z
N MET A 1 -39.73 -31.86 -27.44
CA MET A 1 -38.63 -31.46 -28.33
C MET A 1 -37.41 -31.21 -27.47
N THR A 2 -36.38 -32.01 -27.70
CA THR A 2 -35.16 -32.16 -26.90
C THR A 2 -34.13 -31.07 -27.21
N LEU A 3 -33.29 -30.76 -26.23
CA LEU A 3 -31.97 -30.13 -26.41
C LEU A 3 -31.22 -30.90 -27.51
N PRO A 4 -31.00 -30.34 -28.72
CA PRO A 4 -29.65 -29.90 -29.09
C PRO A 4 -29.64 -28.90 -30.28
N THR A 5 -29.49 -27.60 -30.03
CA THR A 5 -29.12 -26.64 -31.11
C THR A 5 -28.11 -25.59 -30.66
N LEU A 6 -27.88 -25.43 -29.35
CA LEU A 6 -26.79 -24.61 -28.81
C LEU A 6 -25.46 -25.37 -28.59
N TRP A 7 -25.45 -26.71 -28.68
CA TRP A 7 -24.24 -27.51 -28.47
C TRP A 7 -23.35 -27.68 -29.71
N LYS A 8 -23.82 -27.28 -30.89
CA LYS A 8 -23.06 -27.38 -32.16
C LYS A 8 -22.15 -26.17 -32.45
N TYR A 9 -22.17 -25.12 -31.62
CA TYR A 9 -21.34 -23.93 -31.80
C TYR A 9 -20.34 -23.65 -30.66
N LEU A 10 -20.31 -24.46 -29.59
CA LEU A 10 -19.37 -24.27 -28.46
C LEU A 10 -18.31 -25.38 -28.31
N VAL A 11 -18.36 -26.43 -29.15
CA VAL A 11 -17.36 -27.51 -29.15
C VAL A 11 -16.28 -27.32 -30.24
N ALA A 12 -16.38 -26.27 -31.06
CA ALA A 12 -15.40 -25.97 -32.11
C ALA A 12 -14.18 -25.13 -31.66
N PHE A 13 -14.07 -24.75 -30.38
CA PHE A 13 -12.88 -24.07 -29.84
C PHE A 13 -12.09 -24.88 -28.79
N ALA A 14 -12.43 -26.17 -28.63
CA ALA A 14 -11.76 -27.05 -27.65
C ALA A 14 -10.72 -28.01 -28.26
N VAL A 15 -10.49 -28.01 -29.59
CA VAL A 15 -9.57 -28.98 -30.26
C VAL A 15 -8.60 -28.33 -31.26
N LEU A 16 -8.47 -27.00 -31.27
CA LEU A 16 -7.41 -26.28 -32.01
C LEU A 16 -6.37 -25.62 -31.07
N GLY A 17 -6.25 -26.11 -29.84
CA GLY A 17 -5.20 -25.72 -28.89
C GLY A 17 -3.83 -26.33 -29.16
N ALA A 18 -3.57 -26.81 -30.39
CA ALA A 18 -2.23 -27.15 -30.84
C ALA A 18 -1.54 -25.88 -31.34
N LEU A 19 -0.61 -25.36 -30.52
CA LEU A 19 0.64 -24.73 -30.96
C LEU A 19 0.53 -23.67 -32.07
N LEU A 20 -0.36 -22.69 -31.93
CA LEU A 20 -0.06 -21.38 -32.51
C LEU A 20 0.84 -20.65 -31.51
N PRO A 21 2.10 -20.32 -31.84
CA PRO A 21 2.93 -19.54 -30.95
C PRO A 21 2.20 -18.24 -30.63
N ALA A 22 1.96 -17.98 -29.34
CA ALA A 22 1.44 -16.69 -28.90
C ALA A 22 2.32 -15.62 -29.55
N GLN A 23 1.72 -14.79 -30.41
CA GLN A 23 2.46 -13.79 -31.17
C GLN A 23 3.28 -12.96 -30.17
N ALA A 24 4.60 -12.92 -30.34
CA ALA A 24 5.50 -12.29 -29.36
C ALA A 24 5.07 -10.85 -29.12
N GLN A 25 4.67 -10.54 -27.87
CA GLN A 25 4.10 -9.25 -27.48
C GLN A 25 5.17 -8.26 -27.00
N TYR A 26 6.32 -8.76 -26.57
CA TYR A 26 7.40 -7.95 -26.01
C TYR A 26 8.65 -8.08 -26.89
N SER A 27 9.57 -7.14 -26.68
CA SER A 27 10.98 -7.33 -27.01
C SER A 27 11.76 -7.44 -25.70
N ALA A 28 12.63 -8.43 -25.60
CA ALA A 28 13.48 -8.63 -24.44
C ALA A 28 14.93 -8.87 -24.87
N GLY A 29 15.86 -8.41 -24.06
CA GLY A 29 17.29 -8.52 -24.33
C GLY A 29 18.05 -8.72 -23.04
N VAL A 30 19.20 -9.38 -23.14
CA VAL A 30 20.00 -9.82 -21.99
C VAL A 30 21.44 -9.34 -22.13
N GLY A 31 22.08 -9.09 -21.00
CA GLY A 31 23.48 -8.72 -20.92
C GLY A 31 24.11 -9.25 -19.65
N THR A 32 25.38 -9.62 -19.73
CA THR A 32 26.17 -10.10 -18.59
C THR A 32 27.54 -9.44 -18.64
N ALA A 33 28.03 -9.00 -17.49
CA ALA A 33 29.41 -8.57 -17.30
C ALA A 33 29.95 -9.17 -16.01
N SER A 34 31.18 -9.69 -16.05
CA SER A 34 31.86 -10.12 -14.82
C SER A 34 32.27 -8.92 -13.99
N ILE A 35 31.84 -8.87 -12.73
CA ILE A 35 32.29 -7.90 -11.72
C ILE A 35 33.32 -8.53 -10.76
N THR A 36 33.91 -9.65 -11.15
CA THR A 36 34.92 -10.36 -10.36
C THR A 36 36.20 -9.51 -10.25
N PRO A 37 36.78 -9.34 -9.05
CA PRO A 37 38.09 -8.71 -8.92
C PRO A 37 39.20 -9.59 -9.52
N CYS A 38 40.32 -8.99 -9.83
CA CYS A 38 41.54 -9.68 -10.23
C CYS A 38 42.33 -10.15 -9.00
N ILE A 39 43.07 -11.25 -9.13
CA ILE A 39 44.06 -11.70 -8.14
C ILE A 39 45.46 -11.60 -8.78
N GLY A 40 46.36 -10.85 -8.14
CA GLY A 40 47.74 -10.68 -8.60
C GLY A 40 47.91 -9.62 -9.70
N SER A 41 49.02 -9.70 -10.43
CA SER A 41 49.47 -8.65 -11.37
C SER A 41 49.02 -8.84 -12.84
N SER A 42 48.27 -9.91 -13.15
CA SER A 42 47.89 -10.27 -14.53
C SER A 42 46.36 -10.34 -14.66
N CYS A 43 45.73 -9.20 -14.92
CA CYS A 43 44.27 -9.10 -15.04
C CYS A 43 43.79 -9.26 -16.48
N GLY A 44 42.89 -10.23 -16.70
CA GLY A 44 42.22 -10.42 -17.99
C GLY A 44 41.07 -9.44 -18.22
N THR A 45 40.45 -9.49 -19.40
CA THR A 45 39.30 -8.62 -19.75
C THR A 45 38.06 -8.88 -18.89
N ASP A 46 37.96 -10.06 -18.28
CA ASP A 46 36.81 -10.49 -17.48
C ASP A 46 36.97 -10.26 -15.97
N THR A 47 38.03 -9.56 -15.54
CA THR A 47 38.23 -9.17 -14.14
C THR A 47 38.41 -7.66 -13.99
N ILE A 48 38.11 -7.14 -12.80
CA ILE A 48 38.37 -5.74 -12.43
C ILE A 48 39.75 -5.68 -11.79
N ASP A 49 40.68 -4.96 -12.42
CA ASP A 49 41.98 -4.66 -11.81
C ASP A 49 41.81 -3.67 -10.65
N THR A 50 42.07 -4.15 -9.45
CA THR A 50 41.97 -3.40 -8.21
C THR A 50 43.34 -3.12 -7.57
N GLY A 51 44.44 -3.65 -8.11
CA GLY A 51 45.72 -3.77 -7.39
C GLY A 51 45.70 -4.87 -6.31
N THR A 52 46.62 -4.79 -5.33
CA THR A 52 46.88 -5.86 -4.34
C THR A 52 46.06 -5.77 -3.04
N ASP A 53 45.37 -4.66 -2.80
CA ASP A 53 44.79 -4.36 -1.48
C ASP A 53 43.25 -4.43 -1.50
N LEU A 54 42.71 -5.56 -1.95
CA LEU A 54 41.26 -5.80 -1.93
C LEU A 54 40.87 -6.79 -0.83
N VAL A 55 39.82 -6.45 -0.10
CA VAL A 55 39.33 -7.21 1.06
C VAL A 55 37.91 -7.70 0.78
N VAL A 56 37.68 -8.99 0.98
CA VAL A 56 36.36 -9.64 0.92
C VAL A 56 35.66 -9.48 2.27
N THR A 57 34.35 -9.27 2.24
CA THR A 57 33.49 -9.21 3.44
C THR A 57 33.16 -10.60 4.01
N SER A 58 34.09 -11.57 3.91
CA SER A 58 33.88 -12.95 4.33
C SER A 58 33.60 -13.03 5.82
N GLY A 59 32.44 -13.57 6.19
CA GLY A 59 32.17 -13.87 7.60
C GLY A 59 31.97 -12.66 8.52
N GLY A 60 31.69 -11.47 7.98
CA GLY A 60 31.58 -10.23 8.76
C GLY A 60 32.92 -9.66 9.24
N ASN A 61 34.05 -10.28 8.87
CA ASN A 61 35.41 -9.82 9.14
C ASN A 61 36.18 -9.68 7.82
N GLY A 62 36.76 -8.52 7.54
CA GLY A 62 37.50 -8.31 6.30
C GLY A 62 38.72 -9.25 6.17
N ALA A 63 38.82 -10.01 5.07
CA ALA A 63 40.00 -10.81 4.73
C ALA A 63 40.52 -10.46 3.33
N GLN A 64 41.84 -10.44 3.14
CA GLN A 64 42.43 -10.18 1.82
C GLN A 64 41.98 -11.23 0.81
N VAL A 65 41.66 -10.78 -0.42
CA VAL A 65 41.32 -11.68 -1.52
C VAL A 65 42.51 -12.59 -1.81
N ASN A 66 42.31 -13.90 -1.70
CA ASN A 66 43.36 -14.91 -1.94
C ASN A 66 42.98 -15.96 -3.00
N ALA A 67 41.69 -16.14 -3.28
CA ALA A 67 41.19 -17.09 -4.27
C ALA A 67 39.86 -16.63 -4.88
N ILE A 68 39.58 -17.08 -6.10
CA ILE A 68 38.26 -16.98 -6.75
C ILE A 68 37.72 -18.40 -6.88
N HIS A 69 36.65 -18.70 -6.14
CA HIS A 69 35.91 -19.95 -6.26
C HIS A 69 34.92 -19.89 -7.43
N SER A 70 34.14 -18.81 -7.52
CA SER A 70 33.19 -18.61 -8.62
C SER A 70 33.10 -17.12 -9.02
N PRO A 71 32.80 -16.82 -10.30
CA PRO A 71 32.76 -15.45 -10.77
C PRO A 71 31.59 -14.68 -10.16
N LEU A 72 31.82 -13.40 -9.87
CA LEU A 72 30.77 -12.44 -9.52
C LEU A 72 30.27 -11.78 -10.79
N LEU A 73 28.96 -11.72 -10.98
CA LEU A 73 28.34 -11.24 -12.22
C LEU A 73 27.37 -10.07 -11.97
N ALA A 74 27.37 -9.14 -12.92
CA ALA A 74 26.26 -8.24 -13.18
C ALA A 74 25.45 -8.80 -14.35
N ARG A 75 24.16 -9.11 -14.12
CA ARG A 75 23.26 -9.65 -15.16
C ARG A 75 22.05 -8.73 -15.34
N ALA A 76 21.78 -8.37 -16.58
CA ALA A 76 20.70 -7.48 -16.95
C ALA A 76 19.68 -8.17 -17.85
N LEU A 77 18.41 -7.90 -17.60
CA LEU A 77 17.28 -8.23 -18.46
C LEU A 77 16.51 -6.94 -18.75
N THR A 78 16.48 -6.54 -20.01
CA THR A 78 15.61 -5.45 -20.47
C THR A 78 14.36 -6.05 -21.12
N VAL A 79 13.20 -5.50 -20.79
CA VAL A 79 11.91 -5.83 -21.41
C VAL A 79 11.24 -4.53 -21.86
N LYS A 80 10.65 -4.54 -23.06
CA LYS A 80 9.74 -3.49 -23.52
C LYS A 80 8.53 -4.09 -24.22
N LEU A 81 7.39 -3.39 -24.20
CA LEU A 81 6.27 -3.75 -25.06
C LEU A 81 6.63 -3.46 -26.53
N LYS A 82 6.15 -4.28 -27.47
CA LYS A 82 6.34 -3.99 -28.90
C LYS A 82 5.68 -2.67 -29.29
N GLY A 83 6.42 -1.87 -30.06
CA GLY A 83 6.07 -0.48 -30.39
C GLY A 83 7.20 0.49 -30.02
N ASP A 84 7.11 1.71 -30.55
CA ASP A 84 8.13 2.76 -30.37
C ASP A 84 7.84 3.72 -29.21
N SER A 85 6.64 3.71 -28.62
CA SER A 85 6.19 4.69 -27.61
C SER A 85 6.17 4.19 -26.17
N GLU A 86 6.45 2.91 -25.91
CA GLU A 86 6.07 2.25 -24.65
C GLU A 86 7.26 2.05 -23.67
N PRO A 87 7.00 1.98 -22.34
CA PRO A 87 8.04 2.03 -21.32
C PRO A 87 8.92 0.77 -21.31
N TYR A 88 10.21 1.01 -21.15
CA TYR A 88 11.22 0.00 -20.88
C TYR A 88 11.19 -0.40 -19.40
N GLN A 89 11.61 -1.62 -19.10
CA GLN A 89 11.98 -2.05 -17.76
C GLN A 89 13.32 -2.78 -17.82
N VAL A 90 14.25 -2.39 -16.95
CA VAL A 90 15.57 -2.98 -16.80
C VAL A 90 15.66 -3.62 -15.42
N PHE A 91 15.85 -4.93 -15.37
CA PHE A 91 16.20 -5.66 -14.16
C PHE A 91 17.70 -5.92 -14.16
N LEU A 92 18.40 -5.53 -13.11
CA LEU A 92 19.83 -5.71 -12.95
C LEU A 92 20.10 -6.44 -11.62
N THR A 93 20.76 -7.59 -11.68
CA THR A 93 21.20 -8.33 -10.49
C THR A 93 22.71 -8.27 -10.37
N LEU A 94 23.22 -7.98 -9.18
CA LEU A 94 24.64 -7.87 -8.87
C LEU A 94 25.03 -8.90 -7.80
N ASP A 95 26.12 -9.64 -8.03
CA ASP A 95 26.71 -10.49 -7.00
C ASP A 95 27.60 -9.68 -6.05
N VAL A 96 26.96 -8.99 -5.11
CA VAL A 96 27.57 -8.16 -4.06
C VAL A 96 26.87 -8.39 -2.73
N LEU A 97 27.52 -8.00 -1.63
CA LEU A 97 26.94 -8.07 -0.29
C LEU A 97 25.82 -7.03 -0.11
N MET A 98 26.11 -5.75 -0.27
CA MET A 98 25.18 -4.65 -0.04
C MET A 98 25.09 -3.68 -1.23
N LEU A 99 24.06 -2.84 -1.24
CA LEU A 99 23.88 -1.72 -2.14
C LEU A 99 23.71 -0.46 -1.30
N ASP A 100 24.38 0.62 -1.69
CA ASP A 100 24.09 1.95 -1.14
C ASP A 100 23.44 2.84 -2.22
N ALA A 101 22.73 3.88 -1.75
CA ALA A 101 22.05 4.82 -2.62
C ALA A 101 22.97 5.55 -3.63
N ALA A 102 24.26 5.72 -3.31
CA ALA A 102 25.20 6.44 -4.18
C ALA A 102 25.62 5.57 -5.38
N LEU A 103 25.98 4.31 -5.13
CA LEU A 103 26.29 3.32 -6.15
C LEU A 103 25.09 3.10 -7.08
N THR A 104 23.91 2.87 -6.50
CA THR A 104 22.71 2.61 -7.30
C THR A 104 22.29 3.82 -8.11
N LYS A 105 22.41 5.04 -7.57
CA LYS A 105 22.22 6.28 -8.34
C LYS A 105 23.22 6.37 -9.49
N GLY A 106 24.50 6.13 -9.26
CA GLY A 106 25.54 6.17 -10.30
C GLY A 106 25.26 5.20 -11.46
N ILE A 107 24.84 3.98 -11.14
CA ILE A 107 24.44 2.98 -12.14
C ILE A 107 23.19 3.44 -12.90
N LYS A 108 22.14 3.92 -12.20
CA LYS A 108 20.90 4.40 -12.83
C LYS A 108 21.15 5.59 -13.74
N ASP A 109 21.93 6.56 -13.30
CA ASP A 109 22.33 7.73 -14.11
C ASP A 109 23.11 7.30 -15.37
N GLY A 110 23.94 6.27 -15.26
CA GLY A 110 24.64 5.68 -16.40
C GLY A 110 23.69 5.03 -17.41
N ILE A 111 22.74 4.22 -16.93
CA ILE A 111 21.78 3.51 -17.78
C ILE A 111 20.80 4.47 -18.47
N THR A 112 20.28 5.47 -17.76
CA THR A 112 19.36 6.47 -18.33
C THR A 112 20.00 7.29 -19.46
N LYS A 113 21.34 7.45 -19.46
CA LYS A 113 22.08 8.07 -20.56
C LYS A 113 22.20 7.18 -21.81
N LEU A 114 22.06 5.86 -21.66
CA LEU A 114 22.11 4.94 -22.82
C LEU A 114 20.87 5.06 -23.70
N ASN A 115 19.72 5.42 -23.11
CA ASN A 115 18.46 5.57 -23.83
C ASN A 115 17.53 6.52 -23.07
N SER A 116 17.17 7.64 -23.69
CA SER A 116 16.36 8.71 -23.09
C SER A 116 14.93 8.31 -22.73
N LYS A 117 14.46 7.13 -23.17
CA LYS A 117 13.15 6.56 -22.79
C LYS A 117 13.21 5.74 -21.48
N ILE A 118 14.41 5.54 -20.93
CA ILE A 118 14.63 4.86 -19.67
C ILE A 118 14.81 5.91 -18.58
N GLU A 119 13.99 5.84 -17.56
CA GLU A 119 14.07 6.70 -16.38
C GLU A 119 14.51 5.87 -15.17
N ALA A 120 14.94 6.52 -14.09
CA ALA A 120 15.39 5.82 -12.89
C ALA A 120 14.35 4.82 -12.32
N ARG A 121 13.06 5.13 -12.48
CA ARG A 121 11.95 4.24 -12.08
C ARG A 121 11.81 2.97 -12.92
N HIS A 122 12.37 2.96 -14.12
CA HIS A 122 12.40 1.80 -15.02
C HIS A 122 13.57 0.84 -14.70
N ILE A 123 14.42 1.16 -13.73
CA ILE A 123 15.62 0.39 -13.41
C ILE A 123 15.50 -0.16 -12.00
N LEU A 124 15.52 -1.48 -11.88
CA LEU A 124 15.54 -2.19 -10.60
C LEU A 124 16.89 -2.89 -10.43
N ILE A 125 17.58 -2.58 -9.34
CA ILE A 125 18.87 -3.20 -9.00
C ILE A 125 18.68 -4.07 -7.77
N ASN A 126 19.08 -5.34 -7.83
CA ASN A 126 18.98 -6.31 -6.74
C ASN A 126 20.35 -6.94 -6.46
N ALA A 127 20.69 -7.10 -5.18
CA ALA A 127 21.89 -7.83 -4.78
C ALA A 127 21.56 -9.30 -4.49
N SER A 128 22.43 -10.22 -4.93
CA SER A 128 22.33 -11.62 -4.48
C SER A 128 22.55 -11.77 -2.98
N HIS A 129 23.26 -10.80 -2.38
CA HIS A 129 23.66 -10.70 -0.99
C HIS A 129 24.79 -11.67 -0.61
N THR A 130 25.69 -12.00 -1.55
CA THR A 130 26.82 -12.89 -1.25
C THR A 130 27.77 -12.25 -0.23
N HIS A 131 28.13 -13.00 0.81
CA HIS A 131 29.11 -12.57 1.80
C HIS A 131 30.56 -12.76 1.34
N ASN A 132 30.77 -13.35 0.16
CA ASN A 132 32.07 -13.65 -0.41
C ASN A 132 32.37 -12.73 -1.60
N ALA A 133 32.07 -11.44 -1.48
CA ALA A 133 32.42 -10.41 -2.45
C ALA A 133 33.22 -9.26 -1.81
N PRO A 134 34.03 -8.51 -2.58
CA PRO A 134 34.63 -7.28 -2.07
C PRO A 134 33.56 -6.22 -1.77
N SER A 135 33.80 -5.39 -0.75
CA SER A 135 32.83 -4.35 -0.38
C SER A 135 32.65 -3.30 -1.49
N VAL A 136 31.39 -2.94 -1.71
CA VAL A 136 30.95 -1.88 -2.64
C VAL A 136 30.18 -0.76 -1.91
N VAL A 137 30.17 -0.77 -0.58
CA VAL A 137 29.46 0.21 0.26
C VAL A 137 30.38 0.81 1.31
N SER A 138 30.32 2.13 1.52
CA SER A 138 31.15 2.78 2.55
C SER A 138 30.35 2.93 3.85
N LEU A 139 30.39 1.90 4.72
CA LEU A 139 29.74 1.96 6.02
C LEU A 139 30.63 2.68 7.05
N LYS A 140 30.60 4.03 7.07
CA LYS A 140 31.14 4.82 8.20
C LYS A 140 30.26 4.78 9.47
N ARG A 141 29.65 3.62 9.78
CA ARG A 141 28.60 3.51 10.81
C ARG A 141 28.81 2.28 11.70
N GLY A 142 29.54 2.45 12.81
CA GLY A 142 29.52 1.50 13.93
C GLY A 142 30.78 0.64 14.11
N PRO A 143 30.73 -0.47 14.90
CA PRO A 143 31.92 -1.26 15.29
C PRO A 143 32.27 -2.31 14.23
N LEU A 144 31.56 -2.31 13.10
CA LEU A 144 31.82 -3.19 11.98
C LEU A 144 33.10 -2.69 11.31
N ASN A 145 34.17 -3.47 11.41
CA ASN A 145 35.39 -3.27 10.63
C ASN A 145 35.17 -3.70 9.17
N GLU A 146 34.08 -3.23 8.54
CA GLU A 146 33.93 -3.43 7.10
C GLU A 146 35.06 -2.70 6.39
N PRO A 147 35.76 -3.37 5.45
CA PRO A 147 36.83 -2.74 4.71
C PRO A 147 36.27 -1.59 3.88
N VAL A 148 36.96 -0.45 3.90
CA VAL A 148 36.66 0.68 3.02
C VAL A 148 36.65 0.17 1.58
N PRO A 149 35.58 0.41 0.80
CA PRO A 149 35.53 -0.02 -0.60
C PRO A 149 36.72 0.52 -1.39
N SER A 150 37.34 -0.34 -2.19
CA SER A 150 38.30 0.11 -3.19
C SER A 150 37.58 0.98 -4.22
N GLU A 151 37.98 2.24 -4.37
CA GLU A 151 37.40 3.15 -5.36
C GLU A 151 37.51 2.59 -6.78
N LYS A 152 38.62 1.90 -7.09
CA LYS A 152 38.81 1.20 -8.37
C LYS A 152 37.77 0.11 -8.57
N TYR A 153 37.53 -0.70 -7.54
CA TYR A 153 36.53 -1.75 -7.59
C TYR A 153 35.11 -1.18 -7.75
N LEU A 154 34.75 -0.18 -6.95
CA LEU A 154 33.44 0.48 -7.01
C LEU A 154 33.16 1.08 -8.40
N LYS A 155 34.15 1.76 -8.98
CA LYS A 155 34.08 2.29 -10.35
C LYS A 155 33.96 1.17 -11.37
N GLY A 156 34.74 0.10 -11.22
CA GLY A 156 34.70 -1.08 -12.08
C GLY A 156 33.33 -1.75 -12.07
N VAL A 157 32.76 -1.99 -10.89
CA VAL A 157 31.41 -2.53 -10.70
C VAL A 157 30.37 -1.63 -11.38
N THR A 158 30.44 -0.32 -11.15
CA THR A 158 29.53 0.66 -11.78
C THR A 158 29.58 0.59 -13.30
N VAL A 159 30.77 0.65 -13.89
CA VAL A 159 30.97 0.61 -15.35
C VAL A 159 30.46 -0.71 -15.93
N ARG A 160 30.78 -1.84 -15.29
CA ARG A 160 30.40 -3.17 -15.79
C ARG A 160 28.91 -3.45 -15.63
N ALA A 161 28.28 -2.93 -14.57
CA ALA A 161 26.82 -2.95 -14.40
C ALA A 161 26.11 -2.18 -15.52
N ILE A 162 26.60 -0.98 -15.86
CA ILE A 162 26.09 -0.19 -16.99
C ILE A 162 26.31 -0.94 -18.31
N ALA A 163 27.47 -1.57 -18.50
CA ALA A 163 27.77 -2.36 -19.70
C ALA A 163 26.85 -3.57 -19.85
N ALA A 164 26.50 -4.27 -18.76
CA ALA A 164 25.52 -5.35 -18.80
C ALA A 164 24.14 -4.84 -19.25
N ALA A 165 23.69 -3.69 -18.71
CA ALA A 165 22.45 -3.06 -19.15
C ALA A 165 22.52 -2.62 -20.62
N GLN A 166 23.63 -2.04 -21.06
CA GLN A 166 23.87 -1.67 -22.46
C GLN A 166 23.78 -2.87 -23.40
N ALA A 167 24.42 -3.99 -23.05
CA ALA A 167 24.33 -5.23 -23.82
C ALA A 167 22.88 -5.75 -23.87
N SER A 168 22.13 -5.66 -22.77
CA SER A 168 20.72 -6.06 -22.76
C SER A 168 19.84 -5.21 -23.67
N LEU A 169 20.17 -3.92 -23.84
CA LEU A 169 19.48 -3.02 -24.76
C LEU A 169 19.86 -3.29 -26.22
N ALA A 170 21.13 -3.59 -26.48
CA ALA A 170 21.63 -3.89 -27.82
C ALA A 170 21.09 -5.23 -28.36
N ASN A 171 20.79 -6.17 -27.47
CA ASN A 171 20.35 -7.53 -27.82
C ASN A 171 18.82 -7.73 -27.68
N LEU A 172 18.03 -6.66 -27.85
CA LEU A 172 16.57 -6.76 -27.84
C LEU A 172 16.08 -7.61 -29.03
N GLN A 173 15.33 -8.66 -28.73
CA GLN A 173 14.67 -9.51 -29.71
C GLN A 173 13.25 -9.82 -29.26
N ASP A 174 12.41 -10.25 -30.19
CA ASP A 174 11.04 -10.64 -29.89
C ASP A 174 10.98 -11.71 -28.81
N ALA A 175 10.08 -11.53 -27.85
CA ALA A 175 9.95 -12.46 -26.74
C ALA A 175 8.53 -12.53 -26.16
N THR A 176 8.27 -13.67 -25.54
CA THR A 176 7.10 -13.92 -24.71
C THR A 176 7.55 -14.11 -23.26
N LEU A 177 6.78 -13.57 -22.32
CA LEU A 177 7.06 -13.66 -20.89
C LEU A 177 6.09 -14.64 -20.24
N GLU A 178 6.60 -15.56 -19.44
CA GLU A 178 5.80 -16.56 -18.77
C GLU A 178 6.12 -16.59 -17.27
N TYR A 179 5.09 -16.40 -16.45
CA TYR A 179 5.19 -16.45 -15.00
C TYR A 179 4.79 -17.81 -14.43
N ARG A 180 5.57 -18.29 -13.45
CA ARG A 180 5.29 -19.52 -12.70
C ARG A 180 5.63 -19.36 -11.22
N THR A 181 5.03 -20.24 -10.43
CA THR A 181 5.28 -20.35 -9.00
C THR A 181 5.49 -21.80 -8.62
N GLY A 182 6.46 -22.07 -7.76
CA GLY A 182 6.68 -23.33 -7.08
C GLY A 182 7.11 -23.12 -5.63
N THR A 183 7.81 -24.11 -5.09
CA THR A 183 8.21 -24.13 -3.68
C THR A 183 9.68 -24.49 -3.56
N SER A 184 10.47 -23.61 -2.96
CA SER A 184 11.86 -23.87 -2.59
C SER A 184 11.96 -24.35 -1.15
N ARG A 185 12.85 -25.32 -0.90
CA ARG A 185 13.11 -25.90 0.43
C ARG A 185 14.56 -25.71 0.87
N ILE A 186 15.26 -24.76 0.27
CA ILE A 186 16.69 -24.55 0.55
C ILE A 186 16.95 -23.78 1.84
N ALA A 187 15.94 -23.12 2.42
CA ALA A 187 16.08 -22.19 3.53
C ALA A 187 15.49 -22.73 4.83
N ALA A 188 16.05 -22.34 5.97
CA ALA A 188 15.54 -22.59 7.32
C ALA A 188 15.69 -21.35 8.22
N TYR A 189 14.86 -21.25 9.26
CA TYR A 189 14.87 -20.11 10.19
C TYR A 189 16.14 -20.11 11.04
N ARG A 190 16.76 -18.93 11.22
CA ARG A 190 18.00 -18.79 11.99
C ARG A 190 17.84 -18.13 13.38
N ARG A 191 16.66 -17.57 13.70
CA ARG A 191 16.41 -16.78 14.93
C ARG A 191 15.95 -17.62 16.12
N ASP A 192 16.43 -17.28 17.33
CA ASP A 192 16.15 -18.00 18.60
C ASP A 192 14.96 -17.46 19.39
N ASP A 193 13.78 -17.56 18.78
CA ASP A 193 12.48 -17.14 19.34
C ASP A 193 11.51 -18.32 19.52
N GLY A 194 12.06 -19.51 19.80
CA GLY A 194 11.34 -20.79 19.79
C GLY A 194 11.28 -21.47 18.41
N LYS A 195 11.85 -20.83 17.38
CA LYS A 195 12.04 -21.41 16.03
C LYS A 195 13.52 -21.66 15.68
N ALA A 196 14.50 -21.21 16.48
CA ALA A 196 15.93 -21.47 16.19
C ALA A 196 16.24 -22.95 16.31
N GLY A 197 17.21 -23.38 15.52
CA GLY A 197 17.69 -24.77 15.54
C GLY A 197 16.72 -25.76 14.91
N GLN A 198 15.56 -25.31 14.41
CA GLN A 198 14.75 -26.13 13.53
C GLN A 198 15.44 -26.18 12.17
N THR A 199 16.23 -27.24 11.95
CA THR A 199 16.77 -27.65 10.63
C THR A 199 15.67 -28.02 9.62
N VAL A 200 14.40 -27.81 9.97
CA VAL A 200 13.24 -28.03 9.12
C VAL A 200 13.26 -26.99 8.01
N PRO A 201 13.29 -27.41 6.73
CA PRO A 201 13.13 -26.50 5.60
C PRO A 201 11.88 -25.65 5.78
N SER A 202 12.04 -24.33 5.77
CA SER A 202 10.95 -23.36 5.72
C SER A 202 10.55 -23.21 4.25
N PRO A 203 9.43 -23.80 3.79
CA PRO A 203 9.09 -23.79 2.39
C PRO A 203 8.87 -22.35 1.93
N GLN A 204 9.73 -21.91 1.03
CA GLN A 204 9.67 -20.59 0.44
C GLN A 204 8.92 -20.66 -0.88
N ARG A 205 8.16 -19.61 -1.18
CA ARG A 205 7.62 -19.45 -2.52
C ARG A 205 8.79 -19.21 -3.47
N LEU A 206 8.85 -19.97 -4.56
CA LEU A 206 9.78 -19.77 -5.66
C LEU A 206 9.00 -19.20 -6.84
N ASP A 207 9.35 -17.99 -7.27
CA ASP A 207 8.71 -17.34 -8.41
C ASP A 207 9.68 -17.30 -9.59
N THR A 208 9.21 -17.62 -10.79
CA THR A 208 10.03 -17.52 -12.00
C THR A 208 9.32 -16.73 -13.09
N LEU A 209 10.09 -15.88 -13.76
CA LEU A 209 9.73 -15.23 -15.02
C LEU A 209 10.64 -15.78 -16.12
N THR A 210 10.08 -16.61 -17.00
CA THR A 210 10.79 -17.17 -18.15
C THR A 210 10.55 -16.29 -19.37
N VAL A 211 11.63 -15.89 -20.03
CA VAL A 211 11.62 -15.14 -21.28
C VAL A 211 11.91 -16.11 -22.41
N ARG A 212 10.96 -16.30 -23.31
CA ARG A 212 11.07 -17.21 -24.46
C ARG A 212 11.21 -16.46 -25.76
N ARG A 213 12.07 -16.96 -26.64
CA ARG A 213 12.16 -16.52 -28.04
C ARG A 213 10.94 -17.04 -28.83
N PRO A 214 10.71 -16.54 -30.06
CA PRO A 214 9.59 -16.99 -30.88
C PRO A 214 9.66 -18.48 -31.26
N ASP A 215 10.86 -19.06 -31.30
CA ASP A 215 11.08 -20.50 -31.53
C ASP A 215 10.84 -21.37 -30.28
N GLY A 216 10.43 -20.77 -29.16
CA GLY A 216 10.15 -21.44 -27.89
C GLY A 216 11.37 -21.64 -26.99
N SER A 217 12.60 -21.41 -27.48
CA SER A 217 13.82 -21.51 -26.68
C SER A 217 13.87 -20.45 -25.57
N VAL A 218 14.55 -20.77 -24.48
CA VAL A 218 14.70 -19.88 -23.32
C VAL A 218 15.81 -18.86 -23.59
N LEU A 219 15.45 -17.57 -23.53
CA LEU A 219 16.39 -16.46 -23.57
C LEU A 219 16.91 -16.14 -22.17
N ALA A 220 16.01 -16.06 -21.19
CA ALA A 220 16.33 -15.73 -19.81
C ALA A 220 15.37 -16.39 -18.82
N ILE A 221 15.85 -16.60 -17.59
CA ILE A 221 14.99 -16.94 -16.44
C ILE A 221 15.37 -16.01 -15.30
N MET A 222 14.40 -15.28 -14.76
CA MET A 222 14.56 -14.55 -13.51
C MET A 222 13.83 -15.32 -12.41
N ALA A 223 14.56 -15.76 -11.39
CA ALA A 223 14.03 -16.56 -10.29
C ALA A 223 14.15 -15.81 -8.97
N SER A 224 13.13 -15.91 -8.12
CA SER A 224 13.10 -15.30 -6.79
C SER A 224 12.70 -16.29 -5.72
N THR A 225 13.52 -16.39 -4.68
CA THR A 225 13.25 -17.12 -3.44
C THR A 225 14.00 -16.44 -2.30
N ALA A 226 13.55 -16.62 -1.06
CA ALA A 226 14.20 -16.04 0.13
C ALA A 226 15.19 -17.03 0.74
N CYS A 227 16.50 -16.77 0.65
CA CYS A 227 17.53 -17.52 1.36
C CYS A 227 18.85 -16.74 1.37
N HIS A 228 19.41 -16.43 2.53
CA HIS A 228 20.73 -15.80 2.61
C HIS A 228 21.80 -16.61 1.87
N THR A 229 22.65 -15.93 1.11
CA THR A 229 23.82 -16.47 0.40
C THR A 229 25.04 -16.52 1.32
N VAL A 230 25.00 -17.49 2.24
CA VAL A 230 25.98 -17.70 3.31
C VAL A 230 26.48 -19.15 3.38
N THR A 231 26.34 -19.94 2.32
CA THR A 231 26.91 -21.30 2.29
C THR A 231 28.44 -21.26 2.38
N MET A 232 29.06 -20.21 1.84
CA MET A 232 30.51 -19.97 1.81
C MET A 232 31.02 -19.01 2.90
N TYR A 233 30.18 -18.65 3.88
CA TYR A 233 30.46 -17.59 4.86
C TYR A 233 31.81 -17.73 5.57
N ASP A 234 32.22 -18.97 5.89
CA ASP A 234 33.44 -19.27 6.65
C ASP A 234 34.70 -19.37 5.76
N ALA A 235 34.57 -19.23 4.44
CA ALA A 235 35.70 -19.24 3.50
C ALA A 235 36.36 -17.85 3.37
N ALA A 236 37.21 -17.53 4.34
CA ALA A 236 37.89 -16.23 4.44
C ALA A 236 38.76 -15.90 3.21
N GLY A 237 38.53 -14.72 2.60
CA GLY A 237 39.33 -14.22 1.48
C GLY A 237 39.00 -14.86 0.13
N VAL A 238 38.03 -15.77 0.09
CA VAL A 238 37.58 -16.45 -1.13
C VAL A 238 36.43 -15.66 -1.75
N VAL A 239 36.59 -15.27 -3.02
CA VAL A 239 35.56 -14.64 -3.83
C VAL A 239 34.60 -15.70 -4.39
N SER A 240 33.30 -15.55 -4.16
CA SER A 240 32.28 -16.50 -4.59
C SER A 240 30.90 -15.85 -4.72
N ALA A 241 30.15 -16.25 -5.73
CA ALA A 241 28.72 -15.96 -5.86
C ALA A 241 27.84 -16.88 -4.97
N ASP A 242 28.45 -17.65 -4.05
CA ASP A 242 27.77 -18.57 -3.14
C ASP A 242 26.92 -19.62 -3.91
N PHE A 243 25.85 -20.16 -3.32
CA PHE A 243 24.96 -21.11 -3.98
C PHE A 243 24.30 -20.55 -5.25
N VAL A 244 24.25 -19.22 -5.42
CA VAL A 244 23.67 -18.57 -6.61
C VAL A 244 24.54 -18.83 -7.84
N GLY A 245 25.86 -18.89 -7.68
CA GLY A 245 26.78 -19.32 -8.74
C GLY A 245 26.49 -20.76 -9.18
N ALA A 246 26.48 -21.68 -8.22
CA ALA A 246 26.19 -23.10 -8.47
C ALA A 246 24.80 -23.33 -9.08
N MET A 247 23.78 -22.58 -8.63
CA MET A 247 22.43 -22.63 -9.20
C MET A 247 22.42 -22.24 -10.68
N ARG A 248 23.14 -21.17 -11.05
CA ARG A 248 23.23 -20.73 -12.44
C ARG A 248 23.88 -21.80 -13.30
N ASP A 249 25.05 -22.30 -12.89
CA ASP A 249 25.79 -23.30 -13.65
C ASP A 249 25.00 -24.61 -13.84
N ALA A 250 24.34 -25.08 -12.78
CA ALA A 250 23.48 -26.26 -12.84
C ALA A 250 22.28 -26.05 -13.78
N LEU A 251 21.53 -24.95 -13.61
CA LEU A 251 20.35 -24.67 -14.43
C LEU A 251 20.71 -24.44 -15.90
N GLU A 252 21.79 -23.72 -16.15
CA GLU A 252 22.30 -23.46 -17.50
C GLU A 252 22.78 -24.77 -18.15
N GLY A 253 23.42 -25.67 -17.40
CA GLY A 253 23.80 -27.01 -17.83
C GLY A 253 22.61 -27.93 -18.13
N LEU A 254 21.49 -27.77 -17.43
CA LEU A 254 20.24 -28.49 -17.72
C LEU A 254 19.53 -27.97 -18.97
N ILE A 255 19.59 -26.66 -19.24
CA ILE A 255 18.88 -26.02 -20.36
C ILE A 255 19.65 -26.13 -21.68
N VAL A 256 20.98 -25.91 -21.69
CA VAL A 256 21.78 -25.88 -22.93
C VAL A 256 21.55 -27.12 -23.84
N PRO A 257 21.49 -28.37 -23.33
CA PRO A 257 21.20 -29.55 -24.15
C PRO A 257 19.83 -29.52 -24.84
N THR A 258 18.86 -28.77 -24.29
CA THR A 258 17.50 -28.63 -24.85
C THR A 258 17.39 -27.55 -25.94
N GLN A 259 18.43 -26.72 -26.13
CA GLN A 259 18.46 -25.60 -27.09
C GLN A 259 19.87 -25.31 -27.64
N PRO A 260 20.53 -26.29 -28.29
CA PRO A 260 21.95 -26.19 -28.65
C PRO A 260 22.27 -25.04 -29.63
N ALA A 261 21.32 -24.67 -30.50
CA ALA A 261 21.52 -23.60 -31.49
C ALA A 261 21.49 -22.19 -30.88
N GLN A 262 20.82 -22.01 -29.74
CA GLN A 262 20.63 -20.72 -29.07
C GLN A 262 21.60 -20.50 -27.90
N GLY A 263 22.24 -21.58 -27.43
CA GLY A 263 23.24 -21.53 -26.36
C GLY A 263 22.66 -21.29 -24.97
N LYS A 264 23.51 -20.73 -24.11
CA LYS A 264 23.27 -20.57 -22.67
C LYS A 264 22.22 -19.47 -22.39
N PRO A 265 21.15 -19.73 -21.63
CA PRO A 265 20.21 -18.69 -21.22
C PRO A 265 20.86 -17.78 -20.16
N THR A 266 20.38 -16.54 -20.03
CA THR A 266 20.77 -15.66 -18.90
C THR A 266 19.88 -15.93 -17.68
N VAL A 267 20.48 -16.34 -16.56
CA VAL A 267 19.75 -16.61 -15.31
C VAL A 267 19.96 -15.48 -14.30
N LEU A 268 18.88 -14.79 -13.91
CA LEU A 268 18.90 -13.73 -12.90
C LEU A 268 18.33 -14.27 -11.58
N PHE A 269 18.98 -13.92 -10.47
CA PHE A 269 18.51 -14.27 -9.13
C PHE A 269 18.06 -13.00 -8.40
N LEU A 270 16.81 -12.98 -7.96
CA LEU A 270 16.26 -11.94 -7.11
C LEU A 270 16.15 -12.43 -5.68
N GLN A 271 16.90 -11.83 -4.78
CA GLN A 271 16.84 -12.19 -3.37
C GLN A 271 15.49 -11.81 -2.77
N GLY A 272 14.80 -12.78 -2.18
CA GLY A 272 13.50 -12.60 -1.52
C GLY A 272 13.63 -11.95 -0.14
N PHE A 273 12.59 -12.06 0.69
CA PHE A 273 12.63 -11.56 2.08
C PHE A 273 13.32 -12.60 2.97
N ALA A 274 14.65 -12.55 3.01
CA ALA A 274 15.52 -13.55 3.61
C ALA A 274 16.17 -13.14 4.93
N GLY A 275 15.80 -11.99 5.54
CA GLY A 275 16.48 -11.42 6.71
C GLY A 275 16.67 -12.37 7.90
N ASP A 276 15.81 -13.37 8.03
CA ASP A 276 15.76 -14.36 9.12
C ASP A 276 15.98 -15.82 8.61
N LEU A 277 16.44 -16.00 7.37
CA LEU A 277 16.54 -17.30 6.70
C LEU A 277 17.94 -17.60 6.18
N ASN A 278 18.52 -18.71 6.65
CA ASN A 278 19.81 -19.25 6.16
C ASN A 278 19.60 -20.54 5.33
N PRO A 279 20.59 -20.97 4.53
CA PRO A 279 20.56 -22.27 3.87
C PRO A 279 20.48 -23.42 4.87
N VAL A 280 19.65 -24.42 4.58
CA VAL A 280 19.52 -25.66 5.38
C VAL A 280 20.88 -26.35 5.53
N THR A 281 21.66 -26.40 4.44
CA THR A 281 23.02 -26.99 4.39
C THR A 281 23.96 -26.35 5.40
N ARG A 282 23.90 -25.03 5.60
CA ARG A 282 24.67 -24.32 6.63
C ARG A 282 24.27 -24.75 8.03
N GLN A 283 22.97 -24.89 8.31
CA GLN A 283 22.49 -25.33 9.63
C GLN A 283 22.88 -26.79 9.94
N LEU A 284 23.08 -27.60 8.90
CA LEU A 284 23.56 -28.97 9.02
C LEU A 284 25.09 -29.07 9.11
N GLY A 285 25.82 -27.95 9.04
CA GLY A 285 27.28 -27.93 9.10
C GLY A 285 27.98 -28.57 7.89
N VAL A 286 27.31 -28.59 6.73
CA VAL A 286 27.90 -29.09 5.47
C VAL A 286 29.08 -28.19 5.08
N HIS A 287 30.18 -28.80 4.60
CA HIS A 287 31.34 -28.06 4.12
C HIS A 287 30.96 -27.06 3.03
N ALA A 288 31.61 -25.89 3.03
CA ALA A 288 31.19 -24.73 2.26
C ALA A 288 30.95 -25.00 0.76
N ASP A 289 31.90 -25.64 0.06
CA ASP A 289 31.78 -25.93 -1.38
C ASP A 289 30.64 -26.92 -1.67
N GLU A 290 30.51 -27.97 -0.86
CA GLU A 290 29.43 -28.95 -0.97
C GLU A 290 28.08 -28.33 -0.65
N ALA A 291 28.02 -27.46 0.36
CA ALA A 291 26.82 -26.72 0.74
C ALA A 291 26.36 -25.81 -0.39
N ALA A 292 27.27 -25.06 -1.02
CA ALA A 292 26.98 -24.20 -2.16
C ALA A 292 26.45 -25.01 -3.35
N LEU A 293 27.12 -26.11 -3.70
CA LEU A 293 26.74 -26.99 -4.80
C LEU A 293 25.38 -27.66 -4.56
N GLN A 294 25.16 -28.26 -3.39
CA GLN A 294 23.92 -28.95 -3.05
C GLN A 294 22.73 -27.98 -3.02
N THR A 295 22.91 -26.82 -2.41
CA THR A 295 21.88 -25.77 -2.33
C THR A 295 21.55 -25.23 -3.72
N GLY A 296 22.59 -24.97 -4.52
CA GLY A 296 22.47 -24.46 -5.88
C GLY A 296 21.75 -25.43 -6.82
N THR A 297 22.17 -26.70 -6.85
CA THR A 297 21.57 -27.76 -7.67
C THR A 297 20.11 -28.01 -7.26
N THR A 298 19.81 -28.07 -5.95
CA THR A 298 18.43 -28.25 -5.48
C THR A 298 17.51 -27.14 -5.98
N LEU A 299 17.98 -25.89 -5.98
CA LEU A 299 17.21 -24.76 -6.51
C LEU A 299 17.11 -24.81 -8.04
N ALA A 300 18.20 -25.16 -8.72
CA ALA A 300 18.24 -25.30 -10.18
C ALA A 300 17.25 -26.36 -10.70
N ASP A 301 17.19 -27.52 -10.06
CA ASP A 301 16.29 -28.61 -10.43
C ASP A 301 14.81 -28.18 -10.35
N GLU A 302 14.43 -27.49 -9.28
CA GLU A 302 13.06 -26.99 -9.14
C GLU A 302 12.75 -25.87 -10.15
N ILE A 303 13.70 -24.95 -10.40
CA ILE A 303 13.53 -23.93 -11.45
C ILE A 303 13.39 -24.60 -12.82
N PHE A 304 14.19 -25.63 -13.10
CA PHE A 304 14.15 -26.35 -14.36
C PHE A 304 12.80 -27.05 -14.55
N ARG A 305 12.35 -27.79 -13.52
CA ARG A 305 11.03 -28.42 -13.49
C ARG A 305 9.90 -27.40 -13.72
N LEU A 306 9.96 -26.24 -13.07
CA LEU A 306 8.99 -25.17 -13.27
C LEU A 306 9.01 -24.67 -14.71
N HIS A 307 10.18 -24.36 -15.28
CA HIS A 307 10.28 -23.80 -16.63
C HIS A 307 9.63 -24.70 -17.71
N GLN A 308 9.65 -26.02 -17.50
CA GLN A 308 9.04 -27.00 -18.39
C GLN A 308 7.52 -27.11 -18.24
N ALA A 309 6.97 -26.77 -17.06
CA ALA A 309 5.54 -26.82 -16.82
C ALA A 309 4.80 -25.69 -17.58
N PRO A 310 3.48 -25.79 -17.82
CA PRO A 310 2.70 -24.67 -18.36
C PRO A 310 2.76 -23.44 -17.43
N GLY A 311 3.03 -22.27 -17.99
CA GLY A 311 3.10 -21.00 -17.25
C GLY A 311 1.98 -20.03 -17.63
N SER A 312 1.83 -18.97 -16.85
CA SER A 312 0.92 -17.88 -17.22
C SER A 312 1.62 -16.95 -18.19
N VAL A 313 1.19 -16.95 -19.46
CA VAL A 313 1.69 -16.02 -20.48
C VAL A 313 1.23 -14.61 -20.12
N LEU A 314 2.19 -13.70 -19.97
CA LEU A 314 1.90 -12.32 -19.58
C LEU A 314 1.51 -11.46 -20.79
N SER A 315 0.63 -10.48 -20.58
CA SER A 315 0.17 -9.57 -21.62
C SER A 315 -0.23 -8.20 -21.07
N GLY A 316 0.07 -7.13 -21.80
CA GLY A 316 -0.38 -5.78 -21.51
C GLY A 316 0.78 -4.81 -21.26
N PRO A 317 0.48 -3.59 -20.77
CA PRO A 317 1.49 -2.55 -20.58
C PRO A 317 2.48 -2.90 -19.46
N ILE A 318 3.66 -2.30 -19.53
CA ILE A 318 4.66 -2.32 -18.47
C ILE A 318 4.51 -1.02 -17.68
N ALA A 319 4.51 -1.09 -16.35
CA ALA A 319 4.47 0.08 -15.49
C ALA A 319 5.44 -0.12 -14.32
N SER A 320 6.22 0.92 -14.00
CA SER A 320 7.20 0.87 -12.93
C SER A 320 7.16 2.14 -12.11
N GLU A 321 7.15 1.97 -10.80
CA GLU A 321 7.01 3.06 -9.83
C GLU A 321 8.04 2.89 -8.71
N ILE A 322 8.64 3.98 -8.24
CA ILE A 322 9.51 4.01 -7.07
C ILE A 322 8.86 4.92 -6.03
N THR A 323 8.84 4.48 -4.78
CA THR A 323 8.45 5.29 -3.62
C THR A 323 9.53 5.21 -2.55
N LEU A 324 9.67 6.26 -1.76
CA LEU A 324 10.43 6.25 -0.51
C LEU A 324 9.43 6.22 0.64
N ALA A 325 9.78 5.53 1.72
CA ALA A 325 9.00 5.50 2.94
C ALA A 325 9.91 5.73 4.15
N SER A 326 9.59 6.72 4.97
CA SER A 326 10.29 6.99 6.22
C SER A 326 9.87 5.99 7.29
N LEU A 327 10.80 5.18 7.78
CA LEU A 327 10.59 4.33 8.96
C LEU A 327 11.05 5.04 10.22
N PRO A 328 10.15 5.31 11.19
CA PRO A 328 10.53 5.97 12.44
C PRO A 328 11.44 5.09 13.30
N LEU A 329 12.51 5.68 13.85
CA LEU A 329 13.46 5.02 14.74
C LEU A 329 13.06 5.20 16.21
N SER A 330 13.31 4.20 17.05
CA SER A 330 13.02 4.32 18.50
C SER A 330 13.96 5.31 19.18
N PRO A 331 13.46 6.22 20.05
CA PRO A 331 14.30 7.14 20.82
C PRO A 331 15.27 6.46 21.79
N SER A 332 15.03 5.20 22.17
CA SER A 332 15.78 4.50 23.23
C SER A 332 17.05 3.78 22.76
N THR A 333 17.41 3.84 21.48
CA THR A 333 18.60 3.17 20.90
C THR A 333 19.61 4.18 20.34
N THR A 334 19.76 5.30 21.04
CA THR A 334 20.57 6.49 20.68
C THR A 334 22.08 6.31 20.70
N THR A 335 22.63 5.13 20.99
CA THR A 335 24.10 4.97 21.04
C THR A 335 24.77 4.72 19.69
N TRP A 336 24.02 4.47 18.59
CA TRP A 336 24.61 4.20 17.26
C TRP A 336 24.09 5.10 16.12
N ALA A 337 23.21 6.05 16.41
CA ALA A 337 22.93 7.16 15.49
C ALA A 337 24.10 8.16 15.53
N HIS A 338 25.27 7.77 15.04
CA HIS A 338 26.44 8.65 14.94
C HIS A 338 26.19 9.89 14.05
N ASP A 339 25.03 9.97 13.37
CA ASP A 339 24.60 11.09 12.53
C ASP A 339 23.30 11.77 12.98
N GLY A 340 22.74 11.44 14.16
CA GLY A 340 21.59 12.16 14.73
C GLY A 340 20.24 11.95 14.03
N ARG A 341 20.08 10.95 13.16
CA ARG A 341 18.81 10.69 12.44
C ARG A 341 17.74 10.06 13.33
N THR A 342 16.48 10.50 13.16
CA THR A 342 15.28 10.00 13.86
C THR A 342 14.40 9.08 13.00
N ALA A 343 14.68 8.97 11.69
CA ALA A 343 14.00 8.09 10.73
C ALA A 343 15.01 7.48 9.75
N LEU A 344 14.68 6.32 9.19
CA LEU A 344 15.39 5.71 8.06
C LEU A 344 14.47 5.67 6.84
N GLU A 345 14.90 6.28 5.74
CA GLU A 345 14.23 6.17 4.45
C GLU A 345 14.47 4.77 3.86
N ILE A 346 13.39 4.03 3.60
CA ILE A 346 13.42 2.75 2.88
C ILE A 346 12.72 2.93 1.54
N GLY A 347 13.45 2.68 0.46
CA GLY A 347 12.88 2.67 -0.88
C GLY A 347 12.10 1.40 -1.18
N ALA A 348 10.99 1.53 -1.89
CA ALA A 348 10.28 0.42 -2.51
C ALA A 348 10.05 0.71 -3.99
N GLN A 349 10.17 -0.32 -4.83
CA GLN A 349 9.91 -0.25 -6.25
C GLN A 349 8.89 -1.32 -6.64
N VAL A 350 7.88 -0.91 -7.39
CA VAL A 350 6.88 -1.78 -7.97
C VAL A 350 7.11 -1.85 -9.47
N VAL A 351 7.13 -3.06 -10.01
CA VAL A 351 7.08 -3.30 -11.45
C VAL A 351 5.85 -4.14 -11.75
N ARG A 352 5.05 -3.72 -12.75
CA ARG A 352 3.85 -4.41 -13.20
C ARG A 352 3.92 -4.66 -14.69
N ILE A 353 3.52 -5.86 -15.09
CA ILE A 353 3.22 -6.21 -16.47
C ILE A 353 1.74 -6.60 -16.50
N GLY A 354 0.96 -5.97 -17.39
CA GLY A 354 -0.48 -6.16 -17.49
C GLY A 354 -1.29 -5.04 -16.81
N SER A 355 -2.51 -4.83 -17.30
CA SER A 355 -3.39 -3.73 -16.89
C SER A 355 -4.19 -4.04 -15.62
N ASP A 356 -4.58 -5.30 -15.42
CA ASP A 356 -5.38 -5.75 -14.28
C ASP A 356 -4.61 -6.82 -13.48
N PRO A 357 -4.17 -6.52 -12.23
CA PRO A 357 -3.36 -7.43 -11.43
C PRO A 357 -4.06 -8.76 -11.07
N SER A 358 -5.39 -8.87 -11.24
CA SER A 358 -6.16 -10.09 -10.96
C SER A 358 -6.10 -11.15 -12.06
N LEU A 359 -5.68 -10.77 -13.27
CA LEU A 359 -5.59 -11.68 -14.40
C LEU A 359 -4.34 -12.55 -14.32
N LYS A 360 -4.42 -13.79 -14.85
CA LYS A 360 -3.24 -14.66 -15.01
C LYS A 360 -2.18 -14.02 -15.90
N SER A 361 -2.61 -13.21 -16.85
CA SER A 361 -1.75 -12.51 -17.79
C SER A 361 -1.03 -11.31 -17.19
N SER A 362 -1.28 -10.98 -15.93
CA SER A 362 -0.58 -9.90 -15.24
C SER A 362 0.43 -10.45 -14.26
N TRP A 363 1.50 -9.71 -14.02
CA TRP A 363 2.53 -10.00 -13.03
C TRP A 363 2.97 -8.72 -12.34
N THR A 364 3.26 -8.85 -11.06
CA THR A 364 3.73 -7.77 -10.22
C THR A 364 4.99 -8.22 -9.49
N LEU A 365 6.01 -7.37 -9.48
CA LEU A 365 7.14 -7.44 -8.55
C LEU A 365 7.05 -6.27 -7.57
N ALA A 366 7.09 -6.58 -6.27
CA ALA A 366 7.30 -5.60 -5.21
C ALA A 366 8.70 -5.80 -4.62
N ALA A 367 9.56 -4.83 -4.85
CA ALA A 367 10.95 -4.82 -4.42
C ALA A 367 11.16 -3.79 -3.33
N VAL A 368 11.86 -4.16 -2.25
CA VAL A 368 12.02 -3.34 -1.05
C VAL A 368 13.50 -3.26 -0.69
N ALA A 369 13.93 -2.08 -0.26
CA ALA A 369 15.26 -1.86 0.28
C ALA A 369 15.46 -2.58 1.62
N GLY A 370 16.68 -3.04 1.87
CA GLY A 370 17.06 -3.71 3.12
C GLY A 370 16.83 -5.22 3.16
N GLU A 371 17.27 -5.81 4.26
CA GLU A 371 17.16 -7.24 4.54
C GLU A 371 15.83 -7.55 5.22
N VAL A 372 14.78 -7.62 4.41
CA VAL A 372 13.42 -7.80 4.91
C VAL A 372 13.23 -9.22 5.44
N VAL A 373 12.68 -9.35 6.65
CA VAL A 373 12.43 -10.67 7.26
C VAL A 373 11.25 -11.38 6.60
N SER A 374 11.31 -12.71 6.61
CA SER A 374 10.39 -13.58 5.90
C SER A 374 8.94 -13.49 6.42
N GLU A 375 8.71 -13.14 7.69
CA GLU A 375 7.37 -12.94 8.25
C GLU A 375 6.62 -11.76 7.61
N GLN A 376 7.34 -10.77 7.06
CA GLN A 376 6.72 -9.64 6.35
C GLN A 376 6.09 -10.05 5.01
N ARG A 377 6.42 -11.23 4.45
CA ARG A 377 5.89 -11.69 3.15
C ARG A 377 4.38 -11.75 3.13
N GLN A 378 3.77 -12.34 4.17
CA GLN A 378 2.32 -12.48 4.24
C GLN A 378 1.65 -11.11 4.40
N ALA A 379 2.23 -10.23 5.20
CA ALA A 379 1.74 -8.87 5.41
C ALA A 379 1.81 -8.03 4.12
N VAL A 380 2.85 -8.20 3.28
CA VAL A 380 2.93 -7.51 1.99
C VAL A 380 1.94 -8.13 0.98
N ARG A 381 1.81 -9.46 0.95
CA ARG A 381 0.87 -10.15 0.06
C ARG A 381 -0.60 -9.84 0.38
N SER A 382 -0.97 -9.78 1.65
CA SER A 382 -2.33 -9.47 2.07
C SER A 382 -2.78 -8.07 1.66
N ARG A 383 -1.83 -7.15 1.47
CA ARG A 383 -2.09 -5.79 0.97
C ARG A 383 -2.34 -5.72 -0.54
N TRP A 384 -2.05 -6.81 -1.25
CA TRP A 384 -2.20 -6.92 -2.71
C TRP A 384 -3.06 -8.14 -3.04
N PRO A 385 -4.28 -8.26 -2.45
CA PRO A 385 -5.08 -9.48 -2.55
C PRO A 385 -5.58 -9.74 -3.97
N THR A 386 -5.65 -8.69 -4.79
CA THR A 386 -6.01 -8.78 -6.21
C THR A 386 -4.81 -9.13 -7.08
N ALA A 387 -3.56 -9.04 -6.61
CA ALA A 387 -2.39 -9.39 -7.41
C ALA A 387 -2.22 -10.91 -7.45
N ARG A 388 -2.72 -11.51 -8.54
CA ARG A 388 -2.69 -12.96 -8.74
C ARG A 388 -1.26 -13.51 -8.77
N ASN A 389 -0.37 -12.80 -9.46
CA ASN A 389 1.02 -13.18 -9.66
C ASN A 389 1.93 -12.12 -9.04
N LEU A 390 2.23 -12.24 -7.74
CA LEU A 390 3.03 -11.26 -6.99
C LEU A 390 4.37 -11.84 -6.56
N THR A 391 5.48 -11.36 -7.09
CA THR A 391 6.85 -11.65 -6.64
C THR A 391 7.30 -10.61 -5.62
N LEU A 392 8.05 -11.04 -4.59
CA LEU A 392 8.62 -10.16 -3.58
C LEU A 392 10.15 -10.25 -3.62
N ALA A 393 10.83 -9.10 -3.66
CA ALA A 393 12.29 -9.03 -3.59
C ALA A 393 12.71 -8.09 -2.46
N GLY A 394 13.59 -8.54 -1.56
CA GLY A 394 14.32 -7.65 -0.66
C GLY A 394 15.54 -7.08 -1.37
N TYR A 395 16.51 -6.54 -0.62
CA TYR A 395 17.87 -6.30 -1.13
C TYR A 395 17.93 -5.45 -2.42
N SER A 396 16.97 -4.53 -2.59
CA SER A 396 16.74 -3.85 -3.86
C SER A 396 16.95 -2.34 -3.74
N ASN A 397 17.70 -1.77 -4.68
CA ASN A 397 18.06 -0.36 -4.82
C ASN A 397 18.87 0.28 -3.67
N ASP A 398 18.68 -0.18 -2.44
CA ASP A 398 19.43 0.26 -1.25
C ASP A 398 19.32 -0.83 -0.16
N ILE A 399 20.35 -0.99 0.68
CA ILE A 399 20.38 -1.99 1.75
C ILE A 399 20.90 -1.33 3.03
N PRO A 400 20.06 -0.50 3.70
CA PRO A 400 20.48 0.23 4.90
C PRO A 400 20.53 -0.64 6.17
N GLY A 401 20.05 -1.88 6.11
CA GLY A 401 20.02 -2.85 7.21
C GLY A 401 18.80 -3.77 7.18
N TYR A 402 18.56 -4.48 8.28
CA TYR A 402 17.42 -5.38 8.46
C TYR A 402 16.08 -4.66 8.53
N VAL A 403 14.99 -5.29 8.08
CA VAL A 403 13.61 -4.80 8.27
C VAL A 403 12.78 -5.85 9.02
N PRO A 404 12.82 -5.87 10.37
CA PRO A 404 12.13 -6.87 11.20
C PRO A 404 10.65 -6.56 11.47
N THR A 405 9.95 -7.49 12.12
CA THR A 405 8.59 -7.26 12.64
C THR A 405 8.64 -6.70 14.07
N ARG A 406 7.52 -6.10 14.52
CA ARG A 406 7.31 -5.68 15.93
C ARG A 406 7.71 -6.76 16.93
N ARG A 407 7.17 -7.95 16.72
CA ARG A 407 7.37 -9.10 17.61
C ARG A 407 8.86 -9.48 17.68
N MET A 408 9.57 -9.47 16.56
CA MET A 408 10.99 -9.82 16.53
C MET A 408 11.83 -8.82 17.35
N ILE A 409 11.53 -7.53 17.23
CA ILE A 409 12.18 -6.48 18.03
C ILE A 409 11.90 -6.69 19.52
N GLU A 410 10.64 -6.99 19.88
CA GLU A 410 10.21 -7.18 21.26
C GLU A 410 10.79 -8.46 21.88
N SER A 411 10.88 -9.57 21.13
CA SER A 411 11.49 -10.82 21.61
C SER A 411 12.98 -10.68 21.89
N ASP A 412 13.69 -9.97 21.01
CA ASP A 412 15.15 -9.88 21.06
C ASP A 412 15.61 -8.92 22.16
N ARG A 413 14.78 -7.91 22.48
CA ARG A 413 14.99 -7.03 23.65
C ARG A 413 14.98 -7.79 24.97
N ALA A 414 14.18 -8.86 25.08
CA ALA A 414 14.03 -9.63 26.33
C ALA A 414 15.13 -10.69 26.52
N ALA A 415 15.66 -11.27 25.43
CA ALA A 415 16.64 -12.34 25.46
C ALA A 415 18.10 -11.86 25.68
N CYS A 416 18.39 -10.58 25.41
CA CYS A 416 19.73 -10.03 25.44
C CYS A 416 20.11 -9.42 26.81
N GLY A 417 20.91 -10.15 27.60
CA GLY A 417 21.81 -9.48 28.55
C GLY A 417 22.82 -8.60 27.80
N TRP A 418 23.25 -7.49 28.38
CA TRP A 418 24.24 -6.57 27.78
C TRP A 418 25.56 -7.29 27.45
N SER A 419 25.70 -7.85 26.24
CA SER A 419 26.97 -8.38 25.71
C SER A 419 27.15 -7.92 24.25
N PRO A 420 28.26 -7.26 23.86
CA PRO A 420 28.32 -6.44 22.63
C PRO A 420 28.66 -7.20 21.33
N SER A 421 28.70 -8.54 21.31
CA SER A 421 29.54 -9.26 20.35
C SER A 421 28.89 -10.27 19.38
N SER A 422 27.57 -10.36 19.23
CA SER A 422 26.97 -11.25 18.22
C SER A 422 26.33 -10.50 17.04
N TYR A 423 27.05 -10.53 15.90
CA TYR A 423 26.70 -9.94 14.60
C TYR A 423 25.48 -10.59 13.90
N GLU A 424 25.11 -11.81 14.29
CA GLU A 424 23.95 -12.56 13.73
C GLU A 424 22.94 -13.00 14.80
N GLY A 425 22.80 -12.21 15.87
CA GLY A 425 21.81 -12.46 16.91
C GLY A 425 21.35 -11.15 17.50
N CYS A 426 20.15 -11.17 18.09
CA CYS A 426 19.63 -10.39 19.22
C CYS A 426 19.91 -8.85 19.22
N PHE A 427 21.15 -8.37 19.04
CA PHE A 427 21.51 -6.99 18.67
C PHE A 427 21.30 -6.61 17.19
N SER A 428 21.41 -7.53 16.22
CA SER A 428 21.14 -7.23 14.79
C SER A 428 19.67 -6.80 14.55
N PHE A 429 18.78 -7.23 15.46
CA PHE A 429 17.36 -6.86 15.50
C PHE A 429 17.02 -5.76 16.52
N CYS A 430 17.92 -5.49 17.49
CA CYS A 430 17.85 -4.28 18.34
C CYS A 430 18.46 -3.04 17.66
N LEU A 431 19.17 -3.23 16.54
CA LEU A 431 19.60 -2.17 15.65
C LEU A 431 18.39 -1.67 14.86
N ARG A 432 17.84 -0.58 15.39
CA ARG A 432 16.63 0.13 14.91
C ARG A 432 15.42 -0.77 15.16
N TYR A 433 14.37 -0.29 15.81
CA TYR A 433 13.10 0.05 15.17
C TYR A 433 12.09 0.17 16.31
N LEU A 434 11.10 1.05 16.15
CA LEU A 434 9.86 0.90 16.91
C LEU A 434 9.03 -0.22 16.27
N PRO A 435 8.16 -0.87 17.06
CA PRO A 435 7.30 -1.91 16.57
C PRO A 435 6.51 -1.53 15.31
N VAL A 436 6.51 -2.42 14.30
CA VAL A 436 5.52 -2.44 13.21
C VAL A 436 4.12 -2.68 13.77
N GLY A 437 3.50 -1.59 14.20
CA GLY A 437 2.11 -1.46 14.59
C GLY A 437 1.72 -0.03 14.25
N ASN A 438 1.65 0.24 12.94
CA ASN A 438 1.05 1.38 12.25
C ASN A 438 1.59 1.44 10.81
N TRP A 439 1.48 0.34 10.07
CA TRP A 439 1.32 0.48 8.63
C TRP A 439 -0.10 1.01 8.46
N GLN A 440 -0.28 2.32 8.65
CA GLN A 440 -1.52 2.98 8.27
C GLN A 440 -1.66 2.80 6.75
N ASP A 441 -2.91 2.69 6.30
CA ASP A 441 -3.37 2.31 4.95
C ASP A 441 -2.82 3.17 3.78
N GLU A 442 -1.83 4.00 4.04
CA GLU A 442 -1.42 5.16 3.26
C GLU A 442 -0.06 5.01 2.56
N GLN A 443 0.72 3.96 2.83
CA GLN A 443 2.07 3.79 2.25
C GLN A 443 2.18 2.71 1.17
N PHE A 444 1.08 2.05 0.80
CA PHE A 444 1.07 1.05 -0.29
C PHE A 444 0.09 1.35 -1.43
N GLN A 445 -0.67 2.44 -1.34
CA GLN A 445 -1.60 2.86 -2.40
C GLN A 445 -1.43 4.36 -2.66
N ALA A 446 -1.15 4.70 -3.92
CA ALA A 446 -1.20 6.04 -4.51
C ALA A 446 -0.12 7.08 -4.12
N ASN A 447 0.95 7.17 -4.93
CA ASN A 447 1.67 8.44 -5.14
C ASN A 447 1.74 8.82 -6.63
N ARG A 448 0.61 8.64 -7.34
CA ARG A 448 0.25 9.57 -8.41
C ARG A 448 -0.94 10.40 -7.95
N GLY A 449 -0.63 11.59 -7.45
CA GLY A 449 -1.58 12.67 -7.16
C GLY A 449 -2.05 12.78 -5.70
N ARG A 450 -1.33 12.20 -4.73
CA ARG A 450 -1.60 12.37 -3.31
C ARG A 450 -0.63 13.41 -2.73
N LEU A 451 -1.14 14.42 -2.05
CA LEU A 451 -0.38 15.40 -1.26
C LEU A 451 -0.87 15.24 0.17
N VAL A 452 0.00 14.86 1.09
CA VAL A 452 -0.32 14.78 2.52
C VAL A 452 0.79 15.49 3.25
N ASP A 453 0.42 16.52 3.98
CA ASP A 453 1.36 17.28 4.79
C ASP A 453 0.71 17.59 6.14
N ARG A 454 1.34 17.10 7.21
CA ARG A 454 0.91 17.37 8.59
C ARG A 454 1.60 18.59 9.19
N PHE A 455 2.48 19.24 8.42
CA PHE A 455 3.31 20.37 8.83
C PHE A 455 4.14 20.09 10.10
N GLY A 456 4.54 18.82 10.26
CA GLY A 456 5.02 18.23 11.51
C GLY A 456 6.53 18.24 11.71
N ASP A 457 7.30 18.57 10.66
CA ASP A 457 8.77 18.51 10.66
C ASP A 457 9.42 19.87 10.93
N ASN A 458 8.61 20.92 11.11
CA ASN A 458 9.02 22.31 11.32
C ASN A 458 9.84 22.88 10.15
N ALA A 459 9.70 22.32 8.94
CA ALA A 459 10.41 22.77 7.77
C ALA A 459 9.59 22.50 6.50
N ARG A 460 9.09 23.57 5.87
CA ARG A 460 8.35 23.47 4.61
C ARG A 460 9.11 22.67 3.57
N ASP A 461 8.52 21.55 3.14
CA ASP A 461 9.03 20.72 2.06
C ASP A 461 8.91 21.47 0.71
N PRO A 462 10.03 21.87 0.07
CA PRO A 462 10.00 22.59 -1.20
C PRO A 462 9.56 21.71 -2.39
N ASP A 463 9.62 20.38 -2.27
CA ASP A 463 9.14 19.45 -3.29
C ASP A 463 7.62 19.29 -3.23
N VAL A 464 6.99 19.64 -2.10
CA VAL A 464 5.52 19.61 -1.91
C VAL A 464 4.91 20.99 -2.10
N TRP A 465 5.52 22.04 -1.55
CA TRP A 465 4.96 23.40 -1.50
C TRP A 465 5.93 24.47 -2.02
N VAL A 466 5.41 25.34 -2.89
CA VAL A 466 6.02 26.62 -3.21
C VAL A 466 5.30 27.76 -2.50
N VAL A 467 6.06 28.74 -2.00
CA VAL A 467 5.47 29.96 -1.44
C VAL A 467 4.94 30.83 -2.55
N GLY A 468 3.69 31.29 -2.40
CA GLY A 468 3.06 32.18 -3.36
C GLY A 468 1.55 32.04 -3.35
N THR A 469 0.96 32.47 -4.47
CA THR A 469 -0.48 32.42 -4.70
C THR A 469 -0.74 31.87 -6.09
N LEU A 470 -1.67 30.91 -6.20
CA LEU A 470 -2.31 30.52 -7.45
C LEU A 470 -3.41 31.51 -7.82
N SER A 471 -4.10 32.07 -6.83
CA SER A 471 -5.14 33.08 -6.97
C SER A 471 -4.61 34.37 -7.61
N ALA A 472 -5.44 35.02 -8.43
CA ALA A 472 -5.18 36.35 -8.99
C ALA A 472 -6.47 37.18 -9.04
N VAL A 473 -6.35 38.50 -8.90
CA VAL A 473 -7.46 39.45 -9.06
C VAL A 473 -7.20 40.27 -10.31
N ASN A 474 -8.10 40.19 -11.30
CA ASN A 474 -7.92 40.81 -12.62
C ASN A 474 -6.58 40.44 -13.29
N GLY A 475 -6.13 39.19 -13.12
CA GLY A 475 -4.86 38.68 -13.66
C GLY A 475 -3.62 39.10 -12.87
N VAL A 476 -3.75 39.87 -11.79
CA VAL A 476 -2.63 40.30 -10.94
C VAL A 476 -2.57 39.43 -9.69
N SER A 477 -1.40 38.86 -9.40
CA SER A 477 -1.18 38.08 -8.18
C SER A 477 -1.30 38.99 -6.95
N PRO A 478 -2.06 38.59 -5.91
CA PRO A 478 -2.14 39.31 -4.64
C PRO A 478 -0.95 39.01 -3.71
N TYR A 479 0.10 38.36 -4.23
CA TYR A 479 1.29 37.99 -3.48
C TYR A 479 1.95 39.22 -2.84
N HIS A 480 2.15 39.17 -1.53
CA HIS A 480 2.84 40.21 -0.79
C HIS A 480 3.90 39.60 0.15
N PRO A 481 5.19 39.91 -0.03
CA PRO A 481 6.29 39.22 0.68
C PRO A 481 6.32 39.50 2.18
N SER A 482 5.68 40.59 2.64
CA SER A 482 5.59 40.87 4.09
C SER A 482 4.55 40.00 4.80
N VAL A 483 3.64 39.32 4.08
CA VAL A 483 2.77 38.29 4.66
C VAL A 483 3.64 37.04 4.90
N GLN A 484 3.98 36.81 6.16
CA GLN A 484 4.92 35.76 6.55
C GLN A 484 4.24 34.39 6.48
N VAL A 485 4.92 33.42 5.87
CA VAL A 485 4.50 32.02 5.80
C VAL A 485 5.56 31.20 6.52
N GLN A 486 5.18 30.57 7.62
CA GLN A 486 6.08 29.79 8.47
C GLN A 486 5.45 28.47 8.82
N GLU A 487 6.26 27.42 8.80
CA GLU A 487 5.88 26.13 9.33
C GLU A 487 6.61 25.92 10.66
N ASN A 488 5.86 25.85 11.75
CA ASN A 488 6.41 25.73 13.11
C ASN A 488 5.39 25.02 14.00
N LEU A 489 5.88 24.18 14.93
CA LEU A 489 5.10 23.52 15.99
C LEU A 489 3.99 22.57 15.48
N GLY A 490 4.18 21.92 14.33
CA GLY A 490 3.17 21.01 13.79
C GLY A 490 2.05 21.68 13.00
N SER A 491 2.26 22.91 12.50
CA SER A 491 1.25 23.66 11.74
C SER A 491 1.87 24.67 10.77
N LEU A 492 1.11 24.98 9.71
CA LEU A 492 1.37 26.10 8.81
C LEU A 492 0.72 27.37 9.37
N SER A 493 1.55 28.37 9.65
CA SER A 493 1.15 29.70 10.10
C SER A 493 1.33 30.73 9.00
N ILE A 494 0.26 31.44 8.65
CA ILE A 494 0.29 32.56 7.70
C ILE A 494 -0.11 33.83 8.45
N THR A 495 0.77 34.83 8.46
CA THR A 495 0.58 36.08 9.23
C THR A 495 0.19 37.23 8.30
N PRO A 496 -1.10 37.63 8.25
CA PRO A 496 -1.53 38.74 7.43
C PRO A 496 -0.92 40.06 7.92
N VAL A 497 -0.73 41.01 7.00
CA VAL A 497 -0.15 42.33 7.32
C VAL A 497 -1.26 43.28 7.79
N GLY A 498 -1.01 43.99 8.89
CA GLY A 498 -1.94 44.99 9.44
C GLY A 498 -1.71 46.40 8.91
N GLY A 499 -2.77 47.21 8.83
CA GLY A 499 -2.71 48.65 8.57
C GLY A 499 -2.43 49.09 7.12
N VAL A 500 -2.40 48.16 6.15
CA VAL A 500 -2.05 48.46 4.75
C VAL A 500 -3.26 48.35 3.83
N TYR A 501 -3.37 49.26 2.86
CA TYR A 501 -4.38 49.23 1.79
C TYR A 501 -3.94 48.34 0.63
N GLY A 502 -4.88 47.63 0.00
CA GLY A 502 -4.61 46.77 -1.15
C GLY A 502 -4.65 45.28 -0.82
N LEU A 503 -4.39 44.43 -1.83
CA LEU A 503 -4.40 42.98 -1.68
C LEU A 503 -3.04 42.50 -1.17
N HIS A 504 -3.01 41.99 0.05
CA HIS A 504 -1.81 41.51 0.74
C HIS A 504 -1.99 40.07 1.16
N TYR A 505 -1.67 39.12 0.28
CA TYR A 505 -1.85 37.69 0.51
C TYR A 505 -0.55 36.93 0.30
N ASN A 506 -0.38 35.83 1.01
CA ASN A 506 0.66 34.85 0.75
C ASN A 506 0.25 33.51 1.36
N GLY A 507 0.99 32.46 1.06
CA GLY A 507 0.74 31.12 1.56
C GLY A 507 1.56 30.09 0.82
N VAL A 508 0.94 28.93 0.57
CA VAL A 508 1.56 27.82 -0.13
C VAL A 508 0.68 27.33 -1.28
N VAL A 509 1.34 26.89 -2.35
CA VAL A 509 0.72 26.24 -3.52
C VAL A 509 1.46 24.94 -3.79
N SER A 510 0.75 23.85 -4.09
CA SER A 510 1.39 22.56 -4.36
C SER A 510 2.36 22.66 -5.52
N THR A 511 3.58 22.13 -5.41
CA THR A 511 4.63 22.22 -6.45
C THR A 511 4.19 21.55 -7.75
N HIS A 512 3.46 20.45 -7.64
CA HIS A 512 2.94 19.68 -8.77
C HIS A 512 1.43 19.86 -8.96
N SER A 513 0.97 19.58 -10.18
CA SER A 513 -0.46 19.45 -10.51
C SER A 513 -0.96 18.02 -10.30
N HIS A 514 -2.20 17.87 -9.90
CA HIS A 514 -2.87 16.64 -9.51
C HIS A 514 -4.14 16.43 -10.34
N ASP A 515 -4.49 15.18 -10.64
CA ASP A 515 -5.82 14.85 -11.15
C ASP A 515 -6.81 14.83 -9.99
N PHE A 516 -7.77 15.74 -9.98
CA PHE A 516 -8.80 15.86 -8.95
C PHE A 516 -10.04 14.99 -9.20
N THR A 517 -10.04 14.18 -10.26
CA THR A 517 -11.18 13.33 -10.60
C THR A 517 -11.45 12.29 -9.50
N GLY A 518 -12.61 12.36 -8.84
CA GLY A 518 -12.95 11.47 -7.73
C GLY A 518 -12.13 11.70 -6.46
N ARG A 519 -11.48 12.86 -6.31
CA ARG A 519 -10.58 13.16 -5.19
C ARG A 519 -11.12 14.26 -4.28
N LEU A 520 -10.42 14.49 -3.18
CA LEU A 520 -10.66 15.59 -2.26
C LEU A 520 -9.39 16.37 -1.96
N PHE A 521 -9.57 17.60 -1.50
CA PHE A 521 -8.55 18.39 -0.82
C PHE A 521 -9.14 18.96 0.46
N GLY A 522 -8.48 18.76 1.59
CA GLY A 522 -8.93 19.27 2.88
C GLY A 522 -7.78 19.67 3.79
N VAL A 523 -8.12 20.44 4.81
CA VAL A 523 -7.22 20.90 5.86
C VAL A 523 -7.95 20.86 7.20
N ARG A 524 -7.19 20.82 8.28
CA ARG A 524 -7.66 21.18 9.62
C ARG A 524 -7.36 22.65 9.87
N VAL A 525 -8.39 23.41 10.22
CA VAL A 525 -8.27 24.82 10.59
C VAL A 525 -8.07 24.90 12.10
N VAL A 526 -6.84 25.16 12.52
CA VAL A 526 -6.48 25.33 13.94
C VAL A 526 -6.89 26.71 14.43
N GLN A 527 -6.63 27.73 13.62
CA GLN A 527 -6.99 29.11 13.92
C GLN A 527 -7.36 29.82 12.63
N ALA A 528 -8.62 30.23 12.51
CA ALA A 528 -9.01 31.19 11.50
C ALA A 528 -8.52 32.60 11.89
N PRO A 529 -8.17 33.45 10.92
CA PRO A 529 -7.90 34.85 11.19
C PRO A 529 -9.18 35.52 11.72
N SER A 530 -9.17 36.07 12.95
CA SER A 530 -10.33 36.70 13.57
C SER A 530 -10.17 38.22 13.75
N LEU A 531 -11.32 38.91 13.84
CA LEU A 531 -11.48 40.34 14.17
C LEU A 531 -11.17 40.65 15.65
N PRO A 532 -10.79 41.88 16.02
CA PRO A 532 -11.00 42.41 17.37
C PRO A 532 -12.50 42.63 17.66
N PRO A 533 -12.95 42.53 18.93
CA PRO A 533 -14.34 42.77 19.31
C PRO A 533 -14.64 44.28 19.27
N ASP A 534 -15.38 44.76 18.26
CA ASP A 534 -15.90 46.14 18.26
C ASP A 534 -17.29 46.24 17.57
N PRO A 535 -18.25 47.02 18.13
CA PRO A 535 -19.70 46.81 17.95
C PRO A 535 -20.32 47.55 16.76
N LEU A 536 -19.55 47.88 15.71
CA LEU A 536 -20.13 48.58 14.55
C LEU A 536 -20.97 47.64 13.64
N PRO A 537 -22.11 48.08 13.06
CA PRO A 537 -22.92 47.24 12.17
C PRO A 537 -22.38 47.21 10.72
N ALA A 538 -22.67 46.11 10.01
CA ALA A 538 -22.21 45.82 8.64
C ALA A 538 -23.01 46.60 7.56
N PRO A 539 -22.45 46.75 6.33
CA PRO A 539 -22.36 45.60 5.44
C PRO A 539 -20.96 45.21 4.92
N ALA A 540 -19.89 45.91 5.30
CA ALA A 540 -18.53 45.52 4.89
C ALA A 540 -17.49 45.95 5.95
N LYS A 541 -17.15 45.06 6.88
CA LYS A 541 -15.99 45.25 7.74
C LYS A 541 -14.74 44.67 7.07
N PRO A 542 -13.61 45.39 7.03
CA PRO A 542 -12.32 44.84 6.63
C PRO A 542 -11.96 43.63 7.51
N THR A 543 -11.78 42.45 6.93
CA THR A 543 -11.36 41.25 7.67
C THR A 543 -10.17 40.59 6.99
N ALA A 544 -9.31 39.97 7.80
CA ALA A 544 -8.31 39.05 7.27
C ALA A 544 -9.05 37.79 6.80
N GLU A 545 -8.54 37.19 5.72
CA GLU A 545 -9.15 36.03 5.09
C GLU A 545 -8.22 34.82 5.19
N LEU A 546 -8.83 33.64 5.31
CA LEU A 546 -8.17 32.36 5.04
C LEU A 546 -8.89 31.68 3.88
N VAL A 547 -8.12 31.33 2.85
CA VAL A 547 -8.62 30.76 1.61
C VAL A 547 -7.94 29.42 1.35
N ILE A 548 -8.76 28.40 1.09
CA ILE A 548 -8.32 27.03 0.81
C ILE A 548 -8.90 26.64 -0.54
N SER A 549 -8.05 26.47 -1.54
CA SER A 549 -8.47 26.29 -2.94
C SER A 549 -7.94 25.00 -3.56
N VAL A 550 -8.69 24.45 -4.51
CA VAL A 550 -8.18 23.59 -5.58
C VAL A 550 -8.43 24.26 -6.91
N GLY A 551 -7.41 24.34 -7.75
CA GLY A 551 -7.64 24.85 -9.09
C GLY A 551 -6.48 24.75 -10.05
N ARG A 552 -6.79 24.91 -11.33
CA ARG A 552 -5.80 24.78 -12.41
C ARG A 552 -4.96 26.05 -12.55
N ASP A 553 -5.64 27.19 -12.44
CA ASP A 553 -5.12 28.53 -12.64
C ASP A 553 -6.05 29.53 -11.93
N SER A 554 -5.70 30.82 -11.96
CA SER A 554 -6.47 31.88 -11.30
C SER A 554 -7.89 32.09 -11.86
N ALA A 555 -8.18 31.56 -13.06
CA ALA A 555 -9.50 31.63 -13.68
C ALA A 555 -10.38 30.40 -13.36
N ASN A 556 -9.81 29.35 -12.76
CA ASN A 556 -10.50 28.08 -12.51
C ASN A 556 -10.15 27.55 -11.11
N LEU A 557 -10.96 27.91 -10.11
CA LEU A 557 -10.76 27.63 -8.69
C LEU A 557 -12.07 27.21 -8.01
N TYR A 558 -12.04 26.15 -7.21
CA TYR A 558 -13.04 25.88 -6.17
C TYR A 558 -12.40 26.12 -4.81
N ARG A 559 -13.05 26.87 -3.92
CA ARG A 559 -12.42 27.24 -2.65
C ARG A 559 -13.38 27.42 -1.49
N PHE A 560 -12.87 27.24 -0.27
CA PHE A 560 -13.43 27.85 0.92
C PHE A 560 -12.82 29.24 1.12
N ASN A 561 -13.63 30.19 1.55
CA ASN A 561 -13.18 31.47 2.06
C ASN A 561 -13.78 31.69 3.45
N ILE A 562 -12.90 31.86 4.45
CA ILE A 562 -13.25 32.26 5.81
C ILE A 562 -12.92 33.75 5.93
N GLN A 563 -13.97 34.57 6.06
CA GLN A 563 -13.89 36.03 6.16
C GLN A 563 -15.02 36.53 7.05
N ASP A 564 -14.80 37.58 7.85
CA ASP A 564 -15.84 38.18 8.73
C ASP A 564 -16.51 37.18 9.70
N GLY A 565 -15.77 36.18 10.17
CA GLY A 565 -16.35 35.11 11.00
C GLY A 565 -17.39 34.24 10.27
N ARG A 566 -17.42 34.30 8.94
CA ARG A 566 -18.32 33.56 8.07
C ARG A 566 -17.56 32.59 7.18
N LEU A 567 -18.25 31.51 6.82
CA LEU A 567 -17.76 30.51 5.88
C LEU A 567 -18.48 30.66 4.54
N ARG A 568 -17.72 30.67 3.45
CA ARG A 568 -18.22 30.77 2.08
C ARG A 568 -17.60 29.70 1.20
N ALA A 569 -18.39 29.17 0.26
CA ALA A 569 -17.92 28.32 -0.82
C ALA A 569 -17.90 29.11 -2.13
N ASP A 570 -16.73 29.29 -2.73
CA ASP A 570 -16.59 30.01 -3.99
C ASP A 570 -16.25 29.06 -5.13
N ALA A 571 -16.76 29.37 -6.32
CA ALA A 571 -16.37 28.75 -7.57
C ALA A 571 -16.05 29.85 -8.59
N ILE A 572 -14.85 29.84 -9.14
CA ILE A 572 -14.41 30.67 -10.24
C ILE A 572 -14.22 29.72 -11.42
N VAL A 573 -14.98 29.92 -12.49
CA VAL A 573 -14.90 29.11 -13.71
C VAL A 573 -14.75 30.04 -14.90
N ASN A 574 -13.71 29.85 -15.70
CA ASN A 574 -13.34 30.74 -16.80
C ASN A 574 -13.29 32.24 -16.39
N GLY A 575 -12.83 32.52 -15.18
CA GLY A 575 -12.71 33.87 -14.62
C GLY A 575 -14.01 34.47 -14.08
N VAL A 576 -15.12 33.74 -14.09
CA VAL A 576 -16.41 34.21 -13.55
C VAL A 576 -16.57 33.73 -12.10
N PRO A 577 -16.54 34.62 -11.10
CA PRO A 577 -16.71 34.23 -9.70
C PRO A 577 -18.18 34.06 -9.34
N THR A 578 -18.48 33.00 -8.59
CA THR A 578 -19.77 32.77 -7.92
C THR A 578 -19.52 32.27 -6.51
N TYR A 579 -20.47 32.49 -5.59
CA TYR A 579 -20.32 32.01 -4.21
C TYR A 579 -21.64 31.54 -3.59
N THR A 580 -21.55 30.66 -2.60
CA THR A 580 -22.64 30.30 -1.67
C THR A 580 -22.21 30.67 -0.26
N GLN A 581 -23.05 31.43 0.45
CA GLN A 581 -22.86 31.70 1.87
C GLN A 581 -23.23 30.46 2.70
N LEU A 582 -22.33 29.96 3.54
CA LEU A 582 -22.52 28.71 4.31
C LEU A 582 -22.83 28.95 5.81
N GLY A 583 -23.00 30.21 6.21
CA GLY A 583 -23.25 30.61 7.60
C GLY A 583 -22.00 31.15 8.32
N SER A 584 -22.07 31.20 9.65
CA SER A 584 -20.94 31.57 10.52
C SER A 584 -19.91 30.43 10.58
N PHE A 585 -18.62 30.77 10.65
CA PHE A 585 -17.56 29.81 10.89
C PHE A 585 -17.50 29.47 12.39
N ASP A 586 -17.76 28.21 12.73
CA ASP A 586 -17.62 27.66 14.08
C ASP A 586 -16.35 26.79 14.13
N PRO A 587 -15.31 27.18 14.89
CA PRO A 587 -14.07 26.41 14.98
C PRO A 587 -14.25 24.97 15.51
N ALA A 588 -15.31 24.68 16.27
CA ALA A 588 -15.59 23.34 16.77
C ALA A 588 -16.30 22.48 15.71
N ALA A 589 -17.31 23.03 15.03
CA ALA A 589 -18.08 22.30 14.01
C ALA A 589 -17.39 22.25 12.64
N ASN A 590 -16.61 23.28 12.31
CA ASN A 590 -15.91 23.47 11.04
C ASN A 590 -14.39 23.28 11.18
N ARG A 591 -13.97 22.54 12.21
CA ARG A 591 -12.56 22.26 12.50
C ARG A 591 -11.80 21.68 11.31
N TYR A 592 -12.47 20.85 10.52
CA TYR A 592 -11.95 20.28 9.29
C TYR A 592 -12.82 20.74 8.12
N LEU A 593 -12.18 21.18 7.04
CA LEU A 593 -12.83 21.61 5.81
C LEU A 593 -12.27 20.83 4.63
N ARG A 594 -13.13 20.40 3.70
CA ARG A 594 -12.68 19.77 2.45
C ARG A 594 -13.56 20.07 1.26
N ILE A 595 -12.94 20.14 0.09
CA ILE A 595 -13.58 20.18 -1.22
C ILE A 595 -13.41 18.80 -1.83
N ARG A 596 -14.48 18.21 -2.39
CA ARG A 596 -14.46 16.87 -2.97
C ARG A 596 -15.15 16.85 -4.31
N HIS A 597 -14.62 16.07 -5.25
CA HIS A 597 -15.31 15.73 -6.49
C HIS A 597 -15.95 14.34 -6.36
N ASP A 598 -17.27 14.28 -6.42
CA ASP A 598 -18.02 13.02 -6.59
C ASP A 598 -18.03 12.68 -8.08
N ALA A 599 -17.19 11.73 -8.49
CA ALA A 599 -17.05 11.33 -9.90
C ALA A 599 -18.28 10.59 -10.44
N ILE A 600 -19.10 9.96 -9.58
CA ILE A 600 -20.28 9.20 -10.00
C ILE A 600 -21.39 10.18 -10.39
N ARG A 601 -21.59 11.22 -9.57
CA ARG A 601 -22.61 12.25 -9.80
C ARG A 601 -22.07 13.47 -10.55
N ASN A 602 -20.76 13.52 -10.76
CA ASN A 602 -20.01 14.64 -11.33
C ASN A 602 -20.32 15.97 -10.60
N LEU A 603 -20.27 15.94 -9.26
CA LEU A 603 -20.54 17.09 -8.39
C LEU A 603 -19.27 17.54 -7.65
N MET A 604 -19.13 18.85 -7.46
CA MET A 604 -18.21 19.43 -6.49
C MET A 604 -18.93 19.65 -5.17
N LEU A 605 -18.37 19.17 -4.07
CA LEU A 605 -18.94 19.24 -2.73
C LEU A 605 -18.00 20.00 -1.79
N TRP A 606 -18.58 20.86 -0.96
CA TRP A 606 -17.92 21.53 0.14
C TRP A 606 -18.43 20.91 1.43
N GLU A 607 -17.52 20.40 2.25
CA GLU A 607 -17.87 19.59 3.41
C GLU A 607 -17.09 20.06 4.64
N SER A 608 -17.68 19.91 5.82
CA SER A 608 -16.99 20.16 7.09
C SER A 608 -17.16 19.02 8.08
N SER A 609 -16.24 18.93 9.02
CA SER A 609 -16.29 17.96 10.10
C SER A 609 -15.72 18.54 11.39
N PRO A 610 -16.26 18.17 12.58
CA PRO A 610 -15.63 18.48 13.86
C PRO A 610 -14.44 17.55 14.18
N ASN A 611 -14.35 16.37 13.56
CA ASN A 611 -13.44 15.30 13.99
C ASN A 611 -12.75 14.54 12.84
N ALA A 612 -12.92 14.99 11.59
CA ALA A 612 -12.47 14.33 10.36
C ALA A 612 -13.06 12.93 10.08
N VAL A 613 -13.99 12.45 10.92
CA VAL A 613 -14.67 11.15 10.75
C VAL A 613 -16.07 11.35 10.18
N LEU A 614 -16.85 12.24 10.79
CA LEU A 614 -18.21 12.53 10.37
C LEU A 614 -18.22 13.83 9.55
N TRP A 615 -18.55 13.71 8.27
CA TRP A 615 -18.55 14.86 7.34
C TRP A 615 -19.98 15.26 6.99
N ALA A 616 -20.27 16.55 7.12
CA ALA A 616 -21.50 17.16 6.63
C ALA A 616 -21.21 17.87 5.30
N THR A 617 -21.99 17.58 4.27
CA THR A 617 -21.98 18.37 3.04
C THR A 617 -22.68 19.70 3.30
N LEU A 618 -21.93 20.80 3.23
CA LEU A 618 -22.43 22.16 3.43
C LEU A 618 -23.12 22.69 2.17
N THR A 619 -22.55 22.40 0.99
CA THR A 619 -23.17 22.67 -0.30
C THR A 619 -22.57 21.75 -1.36
N SER A 620 -23.29 21.54 -2.46
CA SER A 620 -22.77 20.90 -3.66
C SER A 620 -23.19 21.66 -4.90
N ARG A 621 -22.45 21.47 -6.00
CA ARG A 621 -22.74 22.05 -7.31
C ARG A 621 -22.33 21.08 -8.42
N PRO A 622 -23.04 21.03 -9.56
CA PRO A 622 -22.56 20.32 -10.73
C PRO A 622 -21.17 20.83 -11.15
N ARG A 623 -20.29 19.91 -11.51
CA ARG A 623 -18.98 20.28 -12.06
C ARG A 623 -19.19 20.93 -13.43
N ASP A 624 -18.63 22.13 -13.62
CA ASP A 624 -18.52 22.71 -14.95
C ASP A 624 -17.48 21.95 -15.77
N LEU A 625 -17.89 21.41 -16.92
CA LEU A 625 -17.05 20.58 -17.77
C LEU A 625 -15.93 21.36 -18.45
N SER A 626 -16.02 22.69 -18.56
CA SER A 626 -14.90 23.51 -19.04
C SER A 626 -13.74 23.54 -18.03
N PHE A 627 -14.02 23.31 -16.75
CA PHE A 627 -13.00 23.15 -15.72
C PHE A 627 -12.44 21.73 -15.76
N VAL A 628 -11.29 21.60 -16.41
CA VAL A 628 -10.52 20.34 -16.49
C VAL A 628 -9.86 20.03 -15.14
N LEU A 629 -10.20 18.89 -14.56
CA LEU A 629 -9.71 18.46 -13.24
C LEU A 629 -8.39 17.68 -13.27
N SER A 630 -7.88 17.29 -14.44
CA SER A 630 -6.70 16.42 -14.56
C SER A 630 -5.37 17.06 -14.17
N ALA A 631 -5.35 18.37 -13.93
CA ALA A 631 -4.14 19.14 -13.60
C ALA A 631 -4.46 20.35 -12.69
N VAL A 632 -4.97 20.09 -11.49
CA VAL A 632 -5.22 21.12 -10.46
C VAL A 632 -4.08 21.19 -9.46
N ARG A 633 -3.93 22.33 -8.81
CA ARG A 633 -3.00 22.56 -7.69
C ARG A 633 -3.81 22.88 -6.43
N ALA A 634 -3.28 22.51 -5.28
CA ALA A 634 -3.80 22.91 -3.99
C ALA A 634 -3.21 24.26 -3.58
N GLU A 635 -4.00 25.14 -2.99
CA GLU A 635 -3.57 26.44 -2.47
C GLU A 635 -4.13 26.65 -1.06
N ILE A 636 -3.29 27.14 -0.16
CA ILE A 636 -3.69 27.66 1.16
C ILE A 636 -3.05 29.02 1.31
N ILE A 637 -3.86 30.08 1.37
CA ILE A 637 -3.38 31.47 1.50
C ILE A 637 -4.18 32.20 2.58
N ALA A 638 -3.53 33.17 3.21
CA ALA A 638 -4.21 34.13 4.07
C ALA A 638 -3.70 35.55 3.80
N GLY A 639 -4.52 36.55 4.11
CA GLY A 639 -4.19 37.93 3.78
C GLY A 639 -5.23 38.94 4.19
N THR A 640 -5.01 40.19 3.79
CA THR A 640 -5.92 41.32 3.97
C THR A 640 -6.12 42.03 2.63
N TYR A 641 -7.32 42.56 2.39
CA TYR A 641 -7.63 43.40 1.22
C TYR A 641 -7.92 44.86 1.60
N SER A 642 -7.99 45.15 2.91
CA SER A 642 -8.29 46.46 3.48
C SER A 642 -7.59 46.58 4.84
N PRO A 643 -7.29 47.81 5.33
CA PRO A 643 -6.50 47.99 6.54
C PRO A 643 -7.18 47.43 7.79
N ILE A 644 -6.44 46.63 8.55
CA ILE A 644 -6.85 46.08 9.86
C ILE A 644 -5.71 46.32 10.83
N ALA A 645 -5.97 46.91 11.99
CA ALA A 645 -4.91 47.30 12.93
C ALA A 645 -4.09 46.10 13.44
N SER A 646 -4.72 44.95 13.67
CA SER A 646 -4.05 43.76 14.21
C SER A 646 -4.72 42.47 13.72
N PRO A 647 -4.48 42.04 12.47
CA PRO A 647 -5.00 40.76 12.00
C PRO A 647 -4.35 39.60 12.76
N ARG A 648 -5.14 38.59 13.14
CA ARG A 648 -4.60 37.37 13.75
C ARG A 648 -3.98 36.46 12.70
N VAL A 649 -2.99 35.68 13.13
CA VAL A 649 -2.36 34.62 12.34
C VAL A 649 -3.40 33.56 11.95
N ALA A 650 -3.39 33.14 10.69
CA ALA A 650 -4.12 31.97 10.25
C ALA A 650 -3.25 30.72 10.47
N VAL A 651 -3.78 29.70 11.13
CA VAL A 651 -3.07 28.46 11.43
C VAL A 651 -3.88 27.29 10.90
N VAL A 652 -3.24 26.49 10.05
CA VAL A 652 -3.81 25.24 9.53
C VAL A 652 -2.82 24.10 9.68
N ASP A 653 -3.33 22.89 9.67
CA ASP A 653 -2.53 21.68 9.61
C ASP A 653 -3.31 20.55 8.89
N ASP A 654 -2.72 19.35 8.83
CA ASP A 654 -3.30 18.16 8.19
C ASP A 654 -3.83 18.44 6.76
N ALA A 655 -2.99 19.04 5.90
CA ALA A 655 -3.34 19.28 4.49
C ALA A 655 -3.28 17.97 3.70
N ILE A 656 -4.41 17.59 3.10
CA ILE A 656 -4.59 16.29 2.43
C ILE A 656 -5.29 16.51 1.10
N LEU A 657 -4.59 16.33 -0.02
CA LEU A 657 -5.15 16.10 -1.35
C LEU A 657 -5.03 14.61 -1.66
N ASP A 658 -6.14 13.90 -1.69
CA ASP A 658 -6.12 12.44 -1.72
C ASP A 658 -7.32 11.86 -2.47
N THR A 659 -7.21 10.60 -2.89
CA THR A 659 -8.36 9.73 -3.21
C THR A 659 -9.12 9.40 -1.93
N GLY A 660 -9.69 10.43 -1.30
CA GLY A 660 -10.47 10.24 -0.09
C GLY A 660 -11.85 9.69 -0.43
N TYR A 661 -11.88 8.38 -0.58
CA TYR A 661 -12.90 7.37 -0.26
C TYR A 661 -12.35 6.12 -0.93
N ALA A 662 -11.94 5.11 -0.14
CA ALA A 662 -11.81 3.76 -0.70
C ALA A 662 -13.13 3.49 -1.44
N ALA A 663 -13.06 3.16 -2.73
CA ALA A 663 -14.23 2.78 -3.48
C ALA A 663 -14.98 1.74 -2.64
N ALA A 664 -16.26 2.00 -2.35
CA ALA A 664 -17.02 1.12 -1.49
C ALA A 664 -16.91 -0.31 -2.05
N GLN A 665 -16.44 -1.23 -1.20
CA GLN A 665 -16.02 -2.55 -1.62
C GLN A 665 -17.18 -3.25 -2.35
N SER A 666 -16.89 -3.83 -3.51
CA SER A 666 -17.88 -4.56 -4.32
C SER A 666 -17.66 -6.08 -4.30
N SER A 667 -16.62 -6.53 -3.61
CA SER A 667 -16.30 -7.96 -3.46
C SER A 667 -17.26 -8.60 -2.45
N ALA A 668 -17.89 -9.68 -2.88
CA ALA A 668 -18.69 -10.51 -2.00
C ALA A 668 -17.80 -11.11 -0.90
N PHE A 669 -18.35 -11.30 0.29
CA PHE A 669 -17.68 -12.02 1.37
C PHE A 669 -18.65 -12.76 2.27
N ILE A 670 -18.09 -13.73 2.98
CA ILE A 670 -18.78 -14.55 3.98
C ILE A 670 -18.01 -14.39 5.28
N GLU A 671 -18.74 -14.13 6.36
CA GLU A 671 -18.23 -14.04 7.72
C GLU A 671 -18.78 -15.22 8.50
N THR A 672 -17.87 -16.02 9.06
CA THR A 672 -18.23 -17.26 9.74
C THR A 672 -18.10 -17.15 11.26
N PHE A 673 -17.43 -16.13 11.79
CA PHE A 673 -17.18 -15.94 13.22
C PHE A 673 -16.43 -17.12 13.87
N ASP A 674 -15.48 -17.70 13.14
CA ASP A 674 -14.56 -18.72 13.66
C ASP A 674 -13.34 -18.06 14.31
N ALA A 675 -13.08 -18.37 15.59
CA ALA A 675 -11.97 -17.79 16.34
C ALA A 675 -10.58 -18.27 15.86
N SER A 676 -10.52 -19.33 15.05
CA SER A 676 -9.27 -19.86 14.47
C SER A 676 -8.82 -19.13 13.20
N VAL A 677 -9.69 -18.27 12.64
CA VAL A 677 -9.39 -17.40 11.51
C VAL A 677 -9.25 -15.98 12.05
N ASP A 678 -8.11 -15.32 11.82
CA ASP A 678 -7.94 -13.92 12.23
C ASP A 678 -8.75 -13.00 11.31
N GLU A 679 -10.06 -12.90 11.59
CA GLU A 679 -11.06 -12.08 10.89
C GLU A 679 -11.21 -10.69 11.52
N SER A 680 -10.32 -10.33 12.45
CA SER A 680 -10.16 -9.02 13.09
C SER A 680 -10.06 -7.81 12.14
N PRO A 681 -9.54 -7.89 10.89
CA PRO A 681 -9.43 -6.69 10.05
C PRO A 681 -10.74 -6.17 9.45
N ARG A 682 -11.83 -6.95 9.43
CA ARG A 682 -13.08 -6.54 8.72
C ARG A 682 -14.14 -5.90 9.61
N TRP A 683 -14.14 -6.17 10.90
CA TRP A 683 -15.21 -5.80 11.82
C TRP A 683 -14.68 -5.05 13.03
N ASN A 684 -15.32 -3.95 13.39
CA ASN A 684 -15.12 -3.24 14.64
C ASN A 684 -16.18 -3.66 15.65
N GLU A 685 -15.78 -3.89 16.90
CA GLU A 685 -16.73 -4.04 18.01
C GLU A 685 -17.32 -2.67 18.38
N THR A 686 -18.27 -2.20 17.58
CA THR A 686 -18.96 -0.93 17.76
C THR A 686 -20.32 -0.94 17.08
N VAL A 687 -21.22 -0.13 17.63
CA VAL A 687 -22.52 0.20 17.05
C VAL A 687 -22.39 1.51 16.26
N LEU A 688 -22.83 1.52 15.01
CA LEU A 688 -22.87 2.68 14.11
C LEU A 688 -24.18 3.46 14.22
N SER A 689 -25.27 2.75 14.53
CA SER A 689 -26.58 3.35 14.74
C SER A 689 -26.54 4.36 15.90
N ALA A 690 -27.00 5.59 15.66
CA ALA A 690 -26.99 6.65 16.66
C ALA A 690 -28.18 6.56 17.63
N GLY A 691 -27.96 6.93 18.89
CA GLY A 691 -29.02 7.14 19.88
C GLY A 691 -29.71 8.50 19.72
N PRO A 692 -30.76 8.80 20.52
CA PRO A 692 -31.52 10.06 20.46
C PRO A 692 -30.68 11.34 20.64
N THR A 693 -29.47 11.22 21.17
CA THR A 693 -28.54 12.31 21.47
C THR A 693 -27.33 12.37 20.53
N ASN A 694 -27.32 11.60 19.43
CA ASN A 694 -26.17 11.40 18.54
C ASN A 694 -24.91 10.84 19.24
N ALA A 695 -25.04 10.29 20.44
CA ALA A 695 -23.97 9.56 21.13
C ALA A 695 -23.87 8.11 20.61
N PRO A 696 -22.67 7.49 20.61
CA PRO A 696 -22.51 6.08 20.25
C PRO A 696 -23.27 5.18 21.22
N LEU A 697 -24.05 4.23 20.69
CA LEU A 697 -24.84 3.28 21.50
C LEU A 697 -24.01 2.13 22.09
N THR A 698 -22.70 2.09 21.82
CA THR A 698 -21.78 1.01 22.22
C THR A 698 -21.58 0.97 23.74
N ASP A 699 -22.23 0.02 24.42
CA ASP A 699 -21.97 -0.34 25.82
C ASP A 699 -20.92 -1.46 25.88
N ARG A 700 -19.68 -1.09 26.19
CA ARG A 700 -18.54 -2.03 26.29
C ARG A 700 -18.62 -3.01 27.46
N VAL A 701 -19.61 -2.89 28.33
CA VAL A 701 -19.88 -3.87 29.39
C VAL A 701 -20.62 -5.09 28.82
N ILE A 702 -21.32 -4.95 27.68
CA ILE A 702 -21.93 -6.08 26.97
C ILE A 702 -20.84 -6.90 26.32
N VAL A 703 -20.77 -8.18 26.69
CA VAL A 703 -19.79 -9.12 26.15
C VAL A 703 -20.20 -9.57 24.76
N VAL A 704 -19.31 -9.36 23.79
CA VAL A 704 -19.42 -9.86 22.42
C VAL A 704 -18.37 -10.96 22.21
N ALA A 705 -18.82 -12.18 21.95
CA ALA A 705 -17.94 -13.35 21.82
C ALA A 705 -18.07 -13.99 20.43
N LYS A 706 -16.93 -14.16 19.75
CA LYS A 706 -16.79 -14.94 18.52
C LYS A 706 -16.23 -16.33 18.84
N GLY A 707 -16.67 -17.36 18.12
CA GLY A 707 -16.09 -18.71 18.17
C GLY A 707 -17.07 -19.81 17.78
N ASN A 708 -16.55 -20.95 17.32
CA ASN A 708 -17.34 -22.10 16.87
C ASN A 708 -18.38 -21.76 15.77
N GLY A 709 -18.05 -20.82 14.89
CA GLY A 709 -18.94 -20.41 13.80
C GLY A 709 -20.09 -19.50 14.24
N ARG A 710 -19.94 -18.79 15.37
CA ARG A 710 -21.02 -18.02 16.02
C ARG A 710 -20.54 -16.68 16.55
N LEU A 711 -21.44 -15.70 16.48
CA LEU A 711 -21.34 -14.41 17.15
C LEU A 711 -22.40 -14.33 18.25
N ARG A 712 -21.98 -14.42 19.51
CA ARG A 712 -22.87 -14.37 20.68
C ARG A 712 -22.73 -13.03 21.38
N ILE A 713 -23.85 -12.35 21.61
CA ILE A 713 -23.93 -11.06 22.31
C ILE A 713 -24.68 -11.30 23.63
N SER A 714 -24.15 -10.79 24.75
CA SER A 714 -24.71 -11.02 26.09
C SER A 714 -25.17 -9.71 26.72
N PRO A 715 -26.43 -9.27 26.49
CA PRO A 715 -26.95 -8.02 27.02
C PRO A 715 -26.95 -7.97 28.55
N ARG A 716 -26.95 -6.76 29.11
CA ARG A 716 -26.92 -6.54 30.56
C ARG A 716 -28.24 -6.94 31.22
N VAL A 717 -28.15 -7.47 32.43
CA VAL A 717 -29.31 -7.88 33.23
C VAL A 717 -29.77 -6.72 34.11
N ASN A 718 -31.08 -6.41 34.08
CA ASN A 718 -31.75 -5.42 34.93
C ASN A 718 -31.16 -3.99 34.87
N VAL A 719 -30.65 -3.56 33.71
CA VAL A 719 -30.13 -2.19 33.53
C VAL A 719 -31.11 -1.36 32.69
N ALA A 720 -31.45 -0.18 33.19
CA ALA A 720 -32.32 0.77 32.50
C ALA A 720 -31.53 1.62 31.49
N GLY A 721 -32.08 1.83 30.30
CA GLY A 721 -31.46 2.62 29.24
C GLY A 721 -31.22 1.82 27.97
N LEU A 722 -30.58 2.46 26.99
CA LEU A 722 -30.16 1.86 25.73
C LEU A 722 -28.78 1.25 25.92
N HIS A 723 -28.70 -0.08 25.93
CA HIS A 723 -27.45 -0.83 26.13
C HIS A 723 -27.26 -1.81 24.99
N TYR A 724 -26.38 -1.47 24.05
CA TYR A 724 -26.16 -2.24 22.83
C TYR A 724 -24.69 -2.46 22.57
N ASN A 725 -24.35 -3.63 22.04
CA ASN A 725 -23.02 -3.87 21.48
C ASN A 725 -23.13 -4.89 20.35
N GLY A 726 -22.07 -5.04 19.57
CA GLY A 726 -22.05 -5.94 18.43
C GLY A 726 -20.90 -5.62 17.48
N PHE A 727 -21.02 -6.07 16.24
CA PHE A 727 -20.04 -5.81 15.19
C PHE A 727 -20.60 -4.92 14.10
N SER A 728 -19.76 -4.03 13.60
CA SER A 728 -20.00 -3.31 12.35
C SER A 728 -18.79 -3.41 11.43
N THR A 729 -19.02 -3.45 10.12
CA THR A 729 -17.89 -3.53 9.18
C THR A 729 -17.04 -2.28 9.28
N ARG A 730 -15.71 -2.44 9.26
CA ARG A 730 -14.77 -1.31 9.26
C ARG A 730 -14.88 -0.50 7.96
N ASP A 731 -14.99 -1.20 6.84
CA ASP A 731 -15.11 -0.61 5.51
C ASP A 731 -16.58 -0.45 5.08
N ALA A 732 -16.80 0.46 4.13
CA ALA A 732 -18.06 0.61 3.43
C ALA A 732 -18.10 -0.21 2.14
N TYR A 733 -19.29 -0.64 1.75
CA TYR A 733 -19.59 -1.55 0.64
C TYR A 733 -20.61 -0.92 -0.31
N ASN A 734 -20.46 -1.17 -1.61
CA ASN A 734 -21.43 -0.71 -2.60
C ASN A 734 -22.62 -1.67 -2.66
N PHE A 735 -23.75 -1.27 -2.10
CA PHE A 735 -24.93 -2.13 -2.02
C PHE A 735 -25.87 -2.05 -3.23
N VAL A 736 -25.47 -1.34 -4.30
CA VAL A 736 -26.27 -1.23 -5.53
C VAL A 736 -26.36 -2.59 -6.23
N GLY A 737 -27.58 -3.14 -6.35
CA GLY A 737 -27.80 -4.46 -6.93
C GLY A 737 -27.29 -5.64 -6.08
N ARG A 738 -27.09 -5.43 -4.78
CA ARG A 738 -26.50 -6.43 -3.86
C ARG A 738 -27.46 -6.85 -2.77
N GLN A 739 -27.06 -7.86 -2.01
CA GLN A 739 -27.81 -8.38 -0.87
C GLN A 739 -26.91 -8.63 0.35
N ALA A 740 -27.48 -8.42 1.54
CA ALA A 740 -26.90 -8.76 2.83
C ALA A 740 -27.78 -9.83 3.49
N ILE A 741 -27.17 -10.90 3.96
CA ILE A 741 -27.83 -12.06 4.56
C ILE A 741 -27.32 -12.23 5.99
N PHE A 742 -28.26 -12.35 6.92
CA PHE A 742 -28.01 -12.51 8.35
C PHE A 742 -28.60 -13.85 8.80
N GLU A 743 -27.79 -14.77 9.32
CA GLU A 743 -28.29 -15.98 9.98
C GLU A 743 -28.62 -15.70 11.45
N VAL A 744 -29.87 -15.91 11.85
CA VAL A 744 -30.33 -15.86 13.24
C VAL A 744 -30.33 -17.27 13.83
N VAL A 745 -29.50 -17.48 14.85
CA VAL A 745 -29.33 -18.81 15.48
C VAL A 745 -30.08 -18.87 16.79
N VAL A 746 -29.90 -17.85 17.63
CA VAL A 746 -30.63 -17.69 18.88
C VAL A 746 -31.27 -16.30 18.85
N PRO A 747 -32.60 -16.18 18.85
CA PRO A 747 -33.28 -14.89 18.87
C PRO A 747 -33.06 -14.17 20.21
N PRO A 748 -33.37 -12.87 20.29
CA PRO A 748 -33.37 -12.14 21.55
C PRO A 748 -34.44 -12.66 22.51
N GLY A 749 -34.24 -12.36 23.80
CA GLY A 749 -35.11 -12.77 24.89
C GLY A 749 -36.47 -12.04 24.91
N PRO A 750 -37.08 -11.87 26.11
CA PRO A 750 -38.41 -11.28 26.22
C PRO A 750 -38.42 -9.79 25.84
N THR A 751 -39.62 -9.17 25.86
CA THR A 751 -39.81 -7.73 25.63
C THR A 751 -38.80 -6.90 26.42
N GLY A 752 -38.21 -5.90 25.77
CA GLY A 752 -37.09 -5.12 26.31
C GLY A 752 -35.73 -5.51 25.71
N THR A 753 -35.66 -6.60 24.96
CA THR A 753 -34.46 -7.04 24.21
C THR A 753 -34.69 -7.01 22.71
N GLU A 754 -33.62 -6.74 21.95
CA GLU A 754 -33.68 -6.78 20.48
C GLU A 754 -32.37 -7.24 19.83
N MET A 755 -32.49 -7.70 18.59
CA MET A 755 -31.40 -8.10 17.70
C MET A 755 -31.59 -7.42 16.34
N LEU A 756 -30.52 -6.80 15.83
CA LEU A 756 -30.51 -5.96 14.64
C LEU A 756 -29.50 -6.48 13.61
N GLY A 757 -29.97 -6.64 12.37
CA GLY A 757 -29.13 -6.83 11.18
C GLY A 757 -29.36 -5.68 10.21
N SER A 758 -28.37 -4.82 10.02
CA SER A 758 -28.55 -3.53 9.35
C SER A 758 -27.62 -3.32 8.15
N VAL A 759 -28.12 -2.56 7.18
CA VAL A 759 -27.39 -1.92 6.09
C VAL A 759 -27.39 -0.41 6.37
N VAL A 760 -26.25 0.12 6.78
CA VAL A 760 -26.10 1.45 7.39
C VAL A 760 -25.32 2.36 6.45
N ALA A 761 -25.97 3.38 5.87
CA ALA A 761 -25.26 4.38 5.07
C ALA A 761 -24.50 5.38 5.96
N ASN A 762 -25.07 5.70 7.12
CA ASN A 762 -24.44 6.46 8.20
C ASN A 762 -25.31 6.31 9.46
N GLY A 763 -24.86 6.84 10.61
CA GLY A 763 -25.58 6.73 11.89
C GLY A 763 -27.01 7.26 11.90
N ASN A 764 -27.43 8.00 10.87
CA ASN A 764 -28.75 8.58 10.70
C ASN A 764 -29.57 7.95 9.55
N ASN A 765 -29.00 7.04 8.75
CA ASN A 765 -29.69 6.46 7.60
C ASN A 765 -29.37 4.97 7.45
N ALA A 766 -30.39 4.11 7.54
CA ALA A 766 -30.21 2.66 7.51
C ALA A 766 -31.48 1.90 7.10
N TYR A 767 -31.29 0.70 6.55
CA TYR A 767 -32.30 -0.35 6.48
C TYR A 767 -31.94 -1.46 7.45
N ARG A 768 -32.90 -1.99 8.22
CA ARG A 768 -32.60 -3.06 9.18
C ARG A 768 -33.71 -4.07 9.32
N PHE A 769 -33.33 -5.29 9.65
CA PHE A 769 -34.18 -6.22 10.37
C PHE A 769 -34.06 -5.95 11.86
N ASN A 770 -35.19 -6.01 12.57
CA ASN A 770 -35.25 -5.99 14.01
C ASN A 770 -36.08 -7.19 14.48
N VAL A 771 -35.49 -8.06 15.28
CA VAL A 771 -36.21 -9.12 16.00
C VAL A 771 -36.35 -8.65 17.44
N GLN A 772 -37.59 -8.54 17.92
CA GLN A 772 -37.87 -8.21 19.32
C GLN A 772 -39.26 -8.69 19.73
N ALA A 773 -39.43 -9.06 21.00
CA ALA A 773 -40.72 -9.48 21.56
C ALA A 773 -41.46 -10.54 20.72
N GLY A 774 -40.72 -11.47 20.10
CA GLY A 774 -41.28 -12.51 19.23
C GLY A 774 -41.81 -12.01 17.88
N VAL A 775 -41.47 -10.80 17.45
CA VAL A 775 -41.89 -10.20 16.17
C VAL A 775 -40.66 -9.91 15.30
N LEU A 776 -40.77 -10.24 14.01
CA LEU A 776 -39.84 -9.81 12.97
C LEU A 776 -40.34 -8.49 12.37
N ARG A 777 -39.47 -7.49 12.31
CA ARG A 777 -39.77 -6.14 11.83
C ARG A 777 -38.76 -5.68 10.79
N ALA A 778 -39.22 -4.90 9.82
CA ALA A 778 -38.35 -4.07 8.98
C ALA A 778 -38.38 -2.64 9.50
N ASP A 779 -37.21 -2.03 9.66
CA ASP A 779 -37.13 -0.61 10.00
C ASP A 779 -36.37 0.16 8.93
N ILE A 780 -36.81 1.39 8.69
CA ILE A 780 -36.15 2.34 7.81
C ILE A 780 -35.81 3.56 8.64
N VAL A 781 -34.53 3.89 8.75
CA VAL A 781 -34.05 5.10 9.43
C VAL A 781 -33.68 6.11 8.37
N LEU A 782 -34.26 7.31 8.44
CA LEU A 782 -33.97 8.44 7.55
C LEU A 782 -33.75 9.70 8.38
N ALA A 783 -32.61 10.35 8.19
CA ALA A 783 -32.21 11.54 8.95
C ALA A 783 -32.37 11.39 10.48
N GLY A 784 -32.09 10.20 11.02
CA GLY A 784 -32.17 9.87 12.44
C GLY A 784 -33.56 9.46 12.93
N SER A 785 -34.59 9.55 12.09
CA SER A 785 -35.96 9.14 12.43
C SER A 785 -36.28 7.75 11.89
N ALA A 786 -36.84 6.88 12.73
CA ALA A 786 -37.12 5.49 12.38
C ALA A 786 -38.61 5.24 12.10
N SER A 787 -38.90 4.64 10.94
CA SER A 787 -40.20 4.06 10.61
C SER A 787 -40.17 2.56 10.83
N TYR A 788 -41.18 2.02 11.51
CA TYR A 788 -41.22 0.63 11.99
C TYR A 788 -42.33 -0.16 11.31
N PHE A 789 -42.01 -1.31 10.70
CA PHE A 789 -42.97 -2.12 9.93
C PHE A 789 -42.98 -3.58 10.41
N PRO A 790 -43.98 -4.01 11.22
CA PRO A 790 -44.15 -5.41 11.60
C PRO A 790 -44.32 -6.28 10.35
N LEU A 791 -43.54 -7.35 10.24
CA LEU A 791 -43.58 -8.25 9.07
C LEU A 791 -44.33 -9.54 9.39
N ALA A 792 -43.95 -10.23 10.48
CA ALA A 792 -44.53 -11.51 10.90
C ALA A 792 -44.17 -11.84 12.36
N PRO A 793 -44.89 -12.75 13.03
CA PRO A 793 -44.37 -13.43 14.21
C PRO A 793 -43.05 -14.13 13.88
N PHE A 794 -42.03 -13.98 14.74
CA PHE A 794 -40.73 -14.58 14.51
C PHE A 794 -40.76 -16.09 14.79
N ASN A 795 -40.31 -16.90 13.82
CA ASN A 795 -40.18 -18.34 13.95
C ASN A 795 -38.77 -18.74 13.48
N ALA A 796 -37.94 -19.25 14.40
CA ALA A 796 -36.53 -19.53 14.12
C ALA A 796 -36.29 -20.58 13.03
N SER A 797 -37.25 -21.48 12.77
CA SER A 797 -37.13 -22.50 11.73
C SER A 797 -37.39 -21.95 10.33
N SER A 798 -38.37 -21.04 10.18
CA SER A 798 -38.75 -20.45 8.90
C SER A 798 -38.02 -19.13 8.59
N HIS A 799 -37.56 -18.42 9.62
CA HIS A 799 -36.86 -17.13 9.54
C HIS A 799 -35.39 -17.25 9.96
N ARG A 800 -34.76 -18.41 9.72
CA ARG A 800 -33.36 -18.66 10.07
C ARG A 800 -32.41 -17.72 9.35
N PHE A 801 -32.68 -17.40 8.09
CA PHE A 801 -31.90 -16.45 7.30
C PHE A 801 -32.77 -15.26 6.91
N LEU A 802 -32.27 -14.06 7.17
CA LEU A 802 -32.90 -12.79 6.85
C LEU A 802 -32.08 -12.08 5.78
N ARG A 803 -32.72 -11.56 4.74
CA ARG A 803 -32.03 -10.89 3.62
C ARG A 803 -32.61 -9.52 3.32
N ILE A 804 -31.73 -8.52 3.31
CA ILE A 804 -32.00 -7.21 2.72
C ILE A 804 -31.38 -7.24 1.32
N ARG A 805 -32.14 -6.92 0.29
CA ARG A 805 -31.67 -6.94 -1.10
C ARG A 805 -32.08 -5.68 -1.83
N HIS A 806 -31.17 -5.10 -2.59
CA HIS A 806 -31.48 -4.06 -3.55
C HIS A 806 -31.67 -4.66 -4.95
N ASP A 807 -32.83 -4.42 -5.54
CA ASP A 807 -33.17 -4.78 -6.91
C ASP A 807 -32.82 -3.63 -7.87
N ALA A 808 -31.62 -3.67 -8.47
CA ALA A 808 -31.09 -2.59 -9.30
C ALA A 808 -32.00 -2.18 -10.48
N PRO A 809 -32.70 -3.09 -11.20
CA PRO A 809 -33.57 -2.69 -12.30
C PRO A 809 -34.77 -1.86 -11.87
N SER A 810 -35.31 -2.09 -10.68
CA SER A 810 -36.48 -1.36 -10.17
C SER A 810 -36.11 -0.22 -9.21
N ASP A 811 -34.90 -0.24 -8.63
CA ASP A 811 -34.44 0.61 -7.53
C ASP A 811 -35.21 0.38 -6.21
N TRP A 812 -35.62 -0.88 -5.96
CA TRP A 812 -36.38 -1.28 -4.76
C TRP A 812 -35.55 -2.08 -3.75
N ILE A 813 -35.85 -1.85 -2.47
CA ILE A 813 -35.28 -2.61 -1.35
C ILE A 813 -36.30 -3.65 -0.89
N HIS A 814 -35.84 -4.88 -0.74
CA HIS A 814 -36.64 -6.03 -0.33
C HIS A 814 -36.14 -6.58 1.01
N TRP A 815 -37.08 -6.90 1.91
CA TRP A 815 -36.86 -7.70 3.11
C TRP A 815 -37.43 -9.08 2.87
N GLU A 816 -36.57 -10.09 2.93
CA GLU A 816 -36.86 -11.47 2.54
C GLU A 816 -36.38 -12.45 3.64
N VAL A 817 -37.03 -13.61 3.72
CA VAL A 817 -36.71 -14.65 4.73
C VAL A 817 -36.52 -16.02 4.08
N SER A 818 -35.74 -16.88 4.72
CA SER A 818 -35.53 -18.27 4.31
C SER A 818 -35.26 -19.19 5.50
N ALA A 819 -35.73 -20.44 5.40
CA ALA A 819 -35.39 -21.52 6.33
C ALA A 819 -33.99 -22.12 6.05
N ASN A 820 -33.54 -22.09 4.79
CA ASN A 820 -32.36 -22.82 4.32
C ASN A 820 -31.31 -21.95 3.60
N GLY A 821 -31.57 -20.66 3.42
CA GLY A 821 -30.68 -19.72 2.72
C GLY A 821 -30.72 -19.84 1.18
N VAL A 822 -31.53 -20.75 0.64
CA VAL A 822 -31.64 -21.03 -0.80
C VAL A 822 -32.99 -20.57 -1.34
N THR A 823 -34.08 -20.92 -0.68
CA THR A 823 -35.44 -20.55 -1.10
C THR A 823 -35.91 -19.34 -0.30
N TRP A 824 -36.24 -18.24 -0.98
CA TRP A 824 -36.55 -16.95 -0.36
C TRP A 824 -38.00 -16.54 -0.54
N SER A 825 -38.61 -16.00 0.51
CA SER A 825 -39.94 -15.38 0.49
C SER A 825 -39.83 -13.89 0.81
N SER A 826 -40.42 -13.02 -0.01
CA SER A 826 -40.43 -11.58 0.25
C SER A 826 -41.57 -11.20 1.19
N LEU A 827 -41.24 -10.44 2.25
CA LEU A 827 -42.21 -9.97 3.24
C LEU A 827 -42.54 -8.49 3.08
N LYS A 828 -41.60 -7.70 2.56
CA LYS A 828 -41.79 -6.27 2.28
C LYS A 828 -40.87 -5.81 1.19
N SER A 829 -41.31 -4.81 0.44
CA SER A 829 -40.44 -4.00 -0.39
C SER A 829 -40.82 -2.51 -0.32
N THR A 830 -39.88 -1.65 -0.69
CA THR A 830 -40.06 -0.18 -0.77
C THR A 830 -39.11 0.40 -1.82
N PRO A 831 -39.43 1.53 -2.47
CA PRO A 831 -38.44 2.28 -3.24
C PRO A 831 -37.25 2.68 -2.37
N ARG A 832 -36.05 2.72 -2.95
CA ARG A 832 -34.83 3.11 -2.23
C ARG A 832 -34.88 4.57 -1.77
N THR A 833 -34.75 4.78 -0.47
CA THR A 833 -34.69 6.09 0.20
C THR A 833 -33.34 6.41 0.86
N VAL A 834 -32.47 5.41 1.01
CA VAL A 834 -31.12 5.53 1.60
C VAL A 834 -30.07 5.43 0.49
N ASP A 835 -28.97 6.18 0.61
CA ASP A 835 -27.82 6.05 -0.30
C ASP A 835 -27.13 4.70 -0.10
N LEU A 836 -26.97 3.94 -1.18
CA LEU A 836 -26.39 2.61 -1.18
C LEU A 836 -24.98 2.56 -1.74
N ALA A 837 -24.45 3.70 -2.20
CA ALA A 837 -23.13 3.75 -2.81
C ALA A 837 -22.02 3.36 -1.85
N ALA A 838 -22.21 3.60 -0.54
CA ALA A 838 -21.27 3.25 0.52
C ALA A 838 -22.05 2.97 1.81
N VAL A 839 -22.22 1.69 2.16
CA VAL A 839 -22.91 1.25 3.37
C VAL A 839 -22.04 0.32 4.20
N GLN A 840 -22.19 0.34 5.51
CA GLN A 840 -21.61 -0.61 6.44
C GLN A 840 -22.67 -1.62 6.88
N PHE A 841 -22.25 -2.82 7.23
CA PHE A 841 -23.15 -3.81 7.83
C PHE A 841 -23.00 -3.81 9.33
N GLU A 842 -24.10 -3.98 10.05
CA GLU A 842 -24.14 -3.96 11.51
C GLU A 842 -24.93 -5.17 12.01
N LEU A 843 -24.33 -5.93 12.95
CA LEU A 843 -24.93 -7.05 13.67
C LEU A 843 -24.88 -6.74 15.17
N VAL A 844 -26.02 -6.35 15.73
CA VAL A 844 -26.09 -5.77 17.08
C VAL A 844 -27.20 -6.44 17.88
N ALA A 845 -27.01 -6.54 19.19
CA ALA A 845 -28.08 -6.90 20.10
C ALA A 845 -27.93 -6.18 21.44
N GLY A 846 -29.02 -6.07 22.18
CA GLY A 846 -29.02 -5.28 23.40
C GLY A 846 -30.38 -5.19 24.07
N THR A 847 -30.47 -4.27 25.04
CA THR A 847 -31.71 -3.95 25.75
C THR A 847 -32.01 -2.47 25.69
N TRP A 848 -33.29 -2.13 25.58
CA TRP A 848 -33.80 -0.75 25.73
C TRP A 848 -34.55 -0.53 27.05
N ALA A 849 -34.76 -1.59 27.83
CA ALA A 849 -35.40 -1.57 29.15
C ALA A 849 -34.74 -2.60 30.09
N PRO A 850 -34.94 -2.50 31.42
CA PRO A 850 -34.46 -3.51 32.37
C PRO A 850 -35.10 -4.87 32.11
N VAL A 851 -34.28 -5.89 31.88
CA VAL A 851 -34.74 -7.28 31.67
C VAL A 851 -33.99 -8.24 32.58
N ALA A 852 -34.73 -9.08 33.32
CA ALA A 852 -34.15 -10.04 34.27
C ALA A 852 -33.44 -11.22 33.60
N GLN A 853 -33.90 -11.62 32.41
CA GLN A 853 -33.32 -12.71 31.62
C GLN A 853 -33.27 -12.31 30.14
N PRO A 854 -32.30 -11.47 29.73
CA PRO A 854 -32.25 -10.94 28.37
C PRO A 854 -31.86 -11.99 27.31
N GLY A 855 -31.41 -13.18 27.74
CA GLY A 855 -30.90 -14.22 26.86
C GLY A 855 -29.52 -13.86 26.29
N ALA A 856 -29.07 -14.65 25.31
CA ALA A 856 -27.84 -14.39 24.58
C ALA A 856 -28.08 -14.50 23.07
N PRO A 857 -28.62 -13.44 22.45
CA PRO A 857 -28.80 -13.34 21.00
C PRO A 857 -27.54 -13.81 20.26
N THR A 858 -27.71 -14.72 19.29
CA THR A 858 -26.59 -15.32 18.57
C THR A 858 -26.82 -15.27 17.07
N PHE A 859 -25.88 -14.66 16.34
CA PHE A 859 -25.81 -14.72 14.90
C PHE A 859 -24.96 -15.92 14.45
N GLY A 860 -25.32 -16.47 13.29
CA GLY A 860 -24.53 -17.47 12.57
C GLY A 860 -23.76 -16.79 11.45
N VAL A 861 -23.76 -17.37 10.25
CA VAL A 861 -23.06 -16.80 9.10
C VAL A 861 -23.67 -15.45 8.68
N PHE A 862 -22.81 -14.50 8.30
CA PHE A 862 -23.18 -13.31 7.56
C PHE A 862 -22.63 -13.39 6.12
N GLU A 863 -23.45 -13.01 5.13
CA GLU A 863 -23.02 -12.94 3.73
C GLU A 863 -23.35 -11.59 3.11
N TYR A 864 -22.39 -11.03 2.38
CA TYR A 864 -22.61 -9.92 1.46
C TYR A 864 -22.25 -10.38 0.04
N ARG A 865 -23.14 -10.21 -0.94
CA ARG A 865 -22.89 -10.63 -2.32
C ARG A 865 -23.71 -9.89 -3.37
#